data_AF-D2W181-F1
#
_entry.id   AF-D2W181-F1
#
_cell.length_a   1.000
_cell.length_b   1.000
_cell.length_c   1.000
_cell.angle_alpha   90.00
_cell.angle_beta   90.00
_cell.angle_gamma   90.00
#
_symmetry.space_group_name_H-M   'P 1'
#
loop_
_entity.id
_entity.type
_entity.pdbx_description
1 polymer ?
#
loop_
_entity_poly.entity_id
_entity_poly.type
_entity_poly.pdbx_seq_one_letter_code
_entity_poly.pdbx_strand_id
1 'polypeptide(L)'
;MDQTVIGFPQSLTEFRSSYPLTRKNIEDITQQCPNLTVLVINPSYFDDSIMSLVLSNVSQKIEKFSLFARDTLSNITGSYFSVFSSNSFSHLKKLKVVWKSTSDETILNLQKNLSILSRTLERLNVVFTNEYDPSYELDTLLVNCKLEEVLGEAIEASVIPHLPRSSLKVLNVRVTNENVEYLKYLGEFKNLTTLKVCFGEQVTNLQECTFPSNITNLSFVGEITGAEIGFKDWLLSTKILKELVFSRCKIQDEFIKDIIPLSDELDILKIEYNDGLTQESTQYFRQFTNCRVLLLECFDSRVLSADYSLFEQEVNRVTVIMKEEPLSTKRIYPTIDYNDIDQCLSYVRERIYLREMKDACLAIEQLSSYVFLDISKAEICKLFLTAFQDETSVDFYGIFDLLDMISRVLHQFIDGKQEICNFSGHVIINTVIAVVDHFPQNDSILDFINLVMSNEFFKSSKKTLELIAEKKAKIDTEFTETKIKPILKPIGEDLFQFVQENIPPQKKDYTIHIADVKVPKTGPFNTSYYSEPFIQFGHEWVVELLPDDEDECLGNSTVFLTLNSTIPVENKQQVFDRIRLDFFICNFDLEPQSYLVHSRKFIMPKASYGIFLDKTHIAAYSTDDDDFLKFKFVVGMKKVEEEPFKPFNNIEMFHVGRKESSSTNYPPIVHRWATEFPLSIHTLTFRVSPDNIDRCCYSDKFTAFGAKFSACFNHLGVANKVKDFRENSSLYLYLCSFDYNDKENELESIKVKAIFANSDFHTESFFVFKNTFHSLASSGRNAVQRAYYQPKLIHVDGKPYFEYVVNCCLALMSRKTCHPFGYNREEAEEE
;
A
#
# COMPACT_ATOMS: atom_id res chain seq x y z
N MET A 1 -23.29 12.69 3.65
CA MET A 1 -23.82 12.58 2.27
C MET A 1 -25.31 12.85 2.32
N ASP A 2 -25.78 13.83 1.55
CA ASP A 2 -27.20 14.13 1.41
C ASP A 2 -27.93 12.98 0.70
N GLN A 3 -29.01 12.48 1.32
CA GLN A 3 -29.80 11.37 0.79
C GLN A 3 -30.56 11.82 -0.46
N THR A 4 -30.13 11.37 -1.64
CA THR A 4 -30.89 11.51 -2.88
C THR A 4 -32.19 10.72 -2.76
N VAL A 5 -33.33 11.41 -2.61
CA VAL A 5 -34.65 10.79 -2.66
C VAL A 5 -34.96 10.44 -4.12
N ILE A 6 -34.96 9.15 -4.44
CA ILE A 6 -35.38 8.66 -5.75
C ILE A 6 -36.90 8.48 -5.71
N GLY A 7 -37.63 9.28 -6.49
CA GLY A 7 -39.07 9.10 -6.66
C GLY A 7 -39.37 7.99 -7.66
N PHE A 8 -40.22 7.04 -7.30
CA PHE A 8 -40.59 5.91 -8.18
C PHE A 8 -42.02 6.06 -8.72
N PRO A 9 -42.27 5.70 -10.00
CA PRO A 9 -43.61 5.78 -10.57
C PRO A 9 -44.51 4.67 -10.01
N GLN A 10 -45.75 5.02 -9.65
CA GLN A 10 -46.75 4.04 -9.15
C GLN A 10 -47.10 2.94 -10.16
N SER A 11 -46.85 3.18 -11.46
CA SER A 11 -47.05 2.21 -12.54
C SER A 11 -45.92 1.17 -12.65
N LEU A 12 -44.88 1.24 -11.82
CA LEU A 12 -43.75 0.34 -11.90
C LEU A 12 -44.16 -1.10 -11.56
N THR A 13 -43.97 -2.01 -12.51
CA THR A 13 -44.26 -3.44 -12.35
C THR A 13 -43.00 -4.28 -12.16
N GLU A 14 -41.86 -3.85 -12.71
CA GLU A 14 -40.57 -4.50 -12.54
C GLU A 14 -39.51 -3.52 -12.04
N PHE A 15 -38.80 -3.90 -10.98
CA PHE A 15 -37.61 -3.19 -10.52
C PHE A 15 -36.42 -4.12 -10.51
N ARG A 16 -35.30 -3.66 -11.08
CA ARG A 16 -34.05 -4.42 -11.16
C ARG A 16 -32.87 -3.50 -10.87
N SER A 17 -32.10 -3.84 -9.85
CA SER A 17 -30.84 -3.16 -9.53
C SER A 17 -29.72 -4.17 -9.33
N SER A 18 -28.64 -4.00 -10.09
CA SER A 18 -27.36 -4.65 -9.82
C SER A 18 -26.51 -3.87 -8.80
N TYR A 19 -26.92 -2.64 -8.47
CA TYR A 19 -26.27 -1.82 -7.45
C TYR A 19 -26.86 -2.12 -6.07
N PRO A 20 -26.02 -2.13 -5.01
CA PRO A 20 -26.50 -2.24 -3.65
C PRO A 20 -27.47 -1.11 -3.32
N LEU A 21 -28.55 -1.44 -2.60
CA LEU A 21 -29.56 -0.47 -2.19
C LEU A 21 -29.46 -0.20 -0.70
N THR A 22 -29.84 0.99 -0.26
CA THR A 22 -30.03 1.25 1.17
C THR A 22 -31.40 0.75 1.63
N ARG A 23 -31.56 0.55 2.95
CA ARG A 23 -32.86 0.22 3.56
C ARG A 23 -33.98 1.18 3.13
N LYS A 24 -33.68 2.49 3.15
CA LYS A 24 -34.63 3.54 2.75
C LYS A 24 -35.04 3.41 1.28
N ASN A 25 -34.11 3.07 0.38
CA ASN A 25 -34.46 2.85 -1.03
C ASN A 25 -35.46 1.71 -1.19
N ILE A 26 -35.32 0.63 -0.42
CA ILE A 26 -36.27 -0.49 -0.47
C ILE A 26 -37.63 -0.08 0.11
N GLU A 27 -37.65 0.61 1.25
CA GLU A 27 -38.89 1.12 1.84
C GLU A 27 -39.62 2.03 0.85
N ASP A 28 -38.91 2.95 0.21
CA ASP A 28 -39.45 3.84 -0.82
C ASP A 28 -40.02 3.05 -2.02
N ILE A 29 -39.27 2.08 -2.56
CA ILE A 29 -39.74 1.23 -3.68
C ILE A 29 -41.00 0.48 -3.28
N THR A 30 -40.99 -0.17 -2.12
CA THR A 30 -42.09 -1.05 -1.69
C THR A 30 -43.37 -0.27 -1.35
N GLN A 31 -43.24 0.94 -0.82
CA GLN A 31 -44.36 1.85 -0.51
C GLN A 31 -44.88 2.59 -1.75
N GLN A 32 -44.01 3.08 -2.62
CA GLN A 32 -44.42 3.92 -3.76
C GLN A 32 -44.87 3.10 -4.98
N CYS A 33 -44.50 1.81 -5.07
CA CYS A 33 -44.81 0.95 -6.22
C CYS A 33 -45.84 -0.15 -5.85
N PRO A 34 -47.15 0.15 -5.86
CA PRO A 34 -48.19 -0.83 -5.52
C PRO A 34 -48.30 -1.97 -6.55
N ASN A 35 -47.95 -1.73 -7.80
CA ASN A 35 -48.07 -2.69 -8.91
C ASN A 35 -46.82 -3.57 -9.13
N LEU A 36 -45.85 -3.52 -8.22
CA LEU A 36 -44.58 -4.23 -8.35
C LEU A 36 -44.78 -5.75 -8.24
N THR A 37 -44.49 -6.48 -9.32
CA THR A 37 -44.56 -7.95 -9.40
C THR A 37 -43.19 -8.61 -9.57
N VAL A 38 -42.18 -7.86 -10.00
CA VAL A 38 -40.80 -8.35 -10.15
C VAL A 38 -39.83 -7.46 -9.38
N LEU A 39 -39.04 -8.07 -8.50
CA LEU A 39 -38.02 -7.40 -7.70
C LEU A 39 -36.71 -8.17 -7.82
N VAL A 40 -35.71 -7.51 -8.41
CA VAL A 40 -34.34 -8.02 -8.50
C VAL A 40 -33.41 -7.04 -7.84
N ILE A 41 -32.70 -7.46 -6.79
CA ILE A 41 -31.87 -6.59 -5.96
C ILE A 41 -30.53 -7.22 -5.66
N ASN A 42 -29.50 -6.40 -5.50
CA ASN A 42 -28.21 -6.83 -5.02
C ASN A 42 -28.17 -6.81 -3.47
N PRO A 43 -27.93 -7.96 -2.80
CA PRO A 43 -27.92 -8.06 -1.34
C PRO A 43 -26.57 -7.77 -0.67
N SER A 44 -25.53 -7.25 -1.35
CA SER A 44 -24.16 -7.11 -0.77
C SER A 44 -24.08 -6.40 0.59
N TYR A 45 -25.06 -5.56 0.97
CA TYR A 45 -25.11 -4.89 2.29
C TYR A 45 -26.31 -5.31 3.15
N PHE A 46 -26.95 -6.43 2.83
CA PHE A 46 -28.14 -6.87 3.55
C PHE A 46 -27.78 -7.92 4.58
N ASP A 47 -28.33 -7.73 5.78
CA ASP A 47 -28.46 -8.79 6.79
C ASP A 47 -29.86 -9.42 6.69
N ASP A 48 -30.11 -10.42 7.54
CA ASP A 48 -31.41 -11.08 7.60
C ASP A 48 -32.56 -10.15 8.00
N SER A 49 -32.28 -9.09 8.77
CA SER A 49 -33.31 -8.15 9.23
C SER A 49 -33.85 -7.32 8.07
N ILE A 50 -32.94 -6.82 7.21
CA ILE A 50 -33.28 -6.07 6.00
C ILE A 50 -33.96 -7.01 5.00
N MET A 51 -33.41 -8.20 4.78
CA MET A 51 -34.04 -9.21 3.91
C MET A 51 -35.46 -9.55 4.34
N SER A 52 -35.68 -9.72 5.66
CA SER A 52 -37.00 -10.02 6.21
C SER A 52 -37.98 -8.88 5.97
N LEU A 53 -37.53 -7.64 6.17
CA LEU A 53 -38.33 -6.45 5.92
C LEU A 53 -38.73 -6.34 4.44
N VAL A 54 -37.77 -6.52 3.54
CA VAL A 54 -38.01 -6.48 2.08
C VAL A 54 -39.09 -7.49 1.71
N LEU A 55 -38.87 -8.75 2.09
CA LEU A 55 -39.73 -9.87 1.72
C LEU A 55 -41.13 -9.72 2.32
N SER A 56 -41.23 -9.26 3.57
CA SER A 56 -42.52 -9.03 4.22
C SER A 56 -43.35 -7.97 3.49
N ASN A 57 -42.73 -6.86 3.08
CA ASN A 57 -43.40 -5.74 2.40
C ASN A 57 -43.87 -6.08 0.97
N VAL A 58 -43.28 -7.08 0.32
CA VAL A 58 -43.66 -7.47 -1.05
C VAL A 58 -44.43 -8.79 -1.12
N SER A 59 -44.58 -9.49 0.00
CA SER A 59 -45.10 -10.86 0.08
C SER A 59 -46.42 -11.07 -0.69
N GLN A 60 -47.39 -10.17 -0.52
CA GLN A 60 -48.73 -10.30 -1.09
C GLN A 60 -48.84 -10.00 -2.59
N LYS A 61 -47.80 -9.44 -3.23
CA LYS A 61 -47.88 -8.96 -4.64
C LYS A 61 -46.81 -9.52 -5.57
N ILE A 62 -45.70 -10.01 -5.02
CA ILE A 62 -44.53 -10.37 -5.83
C ILE A 62 -44.73 -11.71 -6.54
N GLU A 63 -44.46 -11.75 -7.86
CA GLU A 63 -44.43 -12.97 -8.66
C GLU A 63 -43.01 -13.51 -8.84
N LYS A 64 -42.02 -12.60 -8.91
CA LYS A 64 -40.61 -12.94 -9.02
C LYS A 64 -39.77 -12.13 -8.04
N PHE A 65 -39.07 -12.84 -7.16
CA PHE A 65 -38.03 -12.27 -6.33
C PHE A 65 -36.68 -12.89 -6.70
N SER A 66 -35.67 -12.06 -6.90
CA SER A 66 -34.34 -12.57 -7.23
C SER A 66 -33.23 -11.74 -6.64
N LEU A 67 -32.27 -12.43 -6.05
CA LEU A 67 -31.03 -11.82 -5.60
C LEU A 67 -29.98 -11.84 -6.70
N PHE A 68 -29.42 -10.67 -6.97
CA PHE A 68 -28.26 -10.49 -7.83
C PHE A 68 -27.01 -10.50 -6.95
N ALA A 69 -26.47 -11.69 -6.68
CA ALA A 69 -25.25 -11.87 -5.89
C ALA A 69 -24.07 -12.14 -6.82
N ARG A 70 -23.00 -11.35 -6.69
CA ARG A 70 -21.68 -11.61 -7.28
C ARG A 70 -20.60 -11.89 -6.24
N ASP A 71 -20.82 -11.48 -4.99
CA ASP A 71 -19.83 -11.51 -3.91
C ASP A 71 -20.23 -12.44 -2.76
N THR A 72 -19.32 -12.68 -1.82
CA THR A 72 -19.56 -13.42 -0.57
C THR A 72 -20.57 -12.68 0.32
N LEU A 73 -21.68 -13.35 0.68
CA LEU A 73 -22.77 -12.78 1.48
C LEU A 73 -22.71 -13.26 2.93
N SER A 74 -21.63 -12.92 3.63
CA SER A 74 -21.38 -13.36 5.02
C SER A 74 -22.46 -12.90 6.01
N ASN A 75 -23.10 -11.76 5.75
CA ASN A 75 -24.06 -11.12 6.66
C ASN A 75 -25.44 -11.79 6.69
N ILE A 76 -25.75 -12.69 5.75
CA ILE A 76 -27.03 -13.41 5.70
C ILE A 76 -26.87 -14.72 6.46
N THR A 77 -27.45 -14.81 7.66
CA THR A 77 -27.31 -15.98 8.53
C THR A 77 -28.45 -17.00 8.35
N GLY A 78 -29.52 -16.63 7.66
CA GLY A 78 -30.64 -17.52 7.30
C GLY A 78 -31.89 -17.35 8.16
N SER A 79 -31.88 -16.49 9.18
CA SER A 79 -33.05 -16.20 10.01
C SER A 79 -34.21 -15.55 9.23
N TYR A 80 -33.92 -14.95 8.07
CA TYR A 80 -34.94 -14.37 7.19
C TYR A 80 -35.92 -15.39 6.59
N PHE A 81 -35.55 -16.69 6.58
CA PHE A 81 -36.48 -17.74 6.14
C PHE A 81 -37.74 -17.84 7.01
N SER A 82 -37.74 -17.23 8.20
CA SER A 82 -38.93 -17.05 9.04
C SER A 82 -40.09 -16.34 8.33
N VAL A 83 -39.82 -15.47 7.35
CA VAL A 83 -40.86 -14.75 6.59
C VAL A 83 -41.73 -15.70 5.75
N PHE A 84 -41.22 -16.88 5.40
CA PHE A 84 -41.97 -17.90 4.67
C PHE A 84 -42.84 -18.80 5.57
N SER A 85 -42.83 -18.59 6.89
CA SER A 85 -43.62 -19.39 7.86
C SER A 85 -45.14 -19.28 7.66
N SER A 86 -45.60 -18.31 6.88
CA SER A 86 -47.01 -18.11 6.53
C SER A 86 -47.20 -18.17 5.01
N ASN A 87 -48.41 -18.50 4.56
CA ASN A 87 -48.76 -18.51 3.12
C ASN A 87 -48.93 -17.10 2.52
N SER A 88 -48.08 -16.16 2.94
CA SER A 88 -48.15 -14.75 2.56
C SER A 88 -47.69 -14.47 1.13
N PHE A 89 -47.00 -15.43 0.50
CA PHE A 89 -46.49 -15.34 -0.88
C PHE A 89 -47.37 -16.11 -1.87
N SER A 90 -48.65 -15.73 -1.95
CA SER A 90 -49.66 -16.42 -2.77
C SER A 90 -49.42 -16.33 -4.29
N HIS A 91 -48.59 -15.39 -4.75
CA HIS A 91 -48.33 -15.14 -6.16
C HIS A 91 -46.91 -15.47 -6.61
N LEU A 92 -46.02 -15.83 -5.68
CA LEU A 92 -44.59 -16.03 -5.95
C LEU A 92 -44.37 -17.29 -6.78
N LYS A 93 -43.97 -17.11 -8.05
CA LYS A 93 -43.67 -18.19 -9.00
C LYS A 93 -42.17 -18.45 -9.14
N LYS A 94 -41.33 -17.43 -8.99
CA LYS A 94 -39.87 -17.53 -9.21
C LYS A 94 -39.12 -16.93 -8.04
N LEU A 95 -38.27 -17.74 -7.41
CA LEU A 95 -37.51 -17.34 -6.24
C LEU A 95 -36.03 -17.65 -6.45
N LYS A 96 -35.18 -16.64 -6.34
CA LYS A 96 -33.73 -16.82 -6.19
C LYS A 96 -33.27 -16.32 -4.84
N VAL A 97 -32.86 -17.25 -3.98
CA VAL A 97 -32.53 -17.02 -2.56
C VAL A 97 -31.10 -17.40 -2.24
N VAL A 98 -30.63 -16.86 -1.13
CA VAL A 98 -29.32 -17.14 -0.56
C VAL A 98 -29.48 -18.24 0.49
N TRP A 99 -28.69 -19.30 0.38
CA TRP A 99 -28.74 -20.47 1.24
C TRP A 99 -27.45 -20.62 2.02
N LYS A 100 -27.59 -20.75 3.33
CA LYS A 100 -26.47 -20.98 4.23
C LYS A 100 -26.47 -22.43 4.67
N SER A 101 -25.34 -23.11 4.46
CA SER A 101 -25.10 -24.44 5.02
C SER A 101 -24.70 -24.27 6.48
N THR A 102 -25.40 -24.91 7.43
CA THR A 102 -25.18 -24.66 8.86
C THR A 102 -25.62 -25.82 9.73
N SER A 103 -24.91 -26.02 10.85
CA SER A 103 -25.30 -26.93 11.93
C SER A 103 -26.34 -26.35 12.88
N ASP A 104 -26.72 -25.08 12.73
CA ASP A 104 -27.74 -24.46 13.58
C ASP A 104 -29.13 -25.03 13.24
N GLU A 105 -29.63 -25.89 14.13
CA GLU A 105 -30.96 -26.50 14.02
C GLU A 105 -32.09 -25.46 13.86
N THR A 106 -31.93 -24.28 14.43
CA THR A 106 -32.91 -23.18 14.31
C THR A 106 -33.00 -22.72 12.87
N ILE A 107 -31.85 -22.43 12.24
CA ILE A 107 -31.78 -21.97 10.86
C ILE A 107 -32.22 -23.08 9.90
N LEU A 108 -31.77 -24.31 10.13
CA LEU A 108 -32.21 -25.48 9.37
C LEU A 108 -33.73 -25.62 9.39
N ASN A 109 -34.36 -25.47 10.57
CA ASN A 109 -35.81 -25.52 10.70
C ASN A 109 -36.51 -24.34 10.00
N LEU A 110 -35.94 -23.14 10.04
CA LEU A 110 -36.49 -21.99 9.31
C LEU A 110 -36.42 -22.18 7.79
N GLN A 111 -35.34 -22.75 7.26
CA GLN A 111 -35.21 -23.08 5.83
C GLN A 111 -36.33 -24.01 5.33
N LYS A 112 -36.82 -24.91 6.20
CA LYS A 112 -37.96 -25.81 5.87
C LYS A 112 -39.24 -25.04 5.53
N ASN A 113 -39.40 -23.79 5.98
CA ASN A 113 -40.56 -22.97 5.66
C ASN A 113 -40.72 -22.72 4.16
N LEU A 114 -39.64 -22.79 3.35
CA LEU A 114 -39.74 -22.69 1.89
C LEU A 114 -40.65 -23.75 1.26
N SER A 115 -40.81 -24.90 1.90
CA SER A 115 -41.72 -25.97 1.44
C SER A 115 -43.18 -25.50 1.33
N ILE A 116 -43.57 -24.49 2.10
CA ILE A 116 -44.91 -23.87 2.05
C ILE A 116 -45.18 -23.28 0.65
N LEU A 117 -44.14 -22.82 -0.05
CA LEU A 117 -44.24 -22.22 -1.38
C LEU A 117 -44.40 -23.25 -2.50
N SER A 118 -44.33 -24.55 -2.21
CA SER A 118 -44.42 -25.64 -3.22
C SER A 118 -45.62 -25.55 -4.17
N ARG A 119 -46.74 -24.96 -3.73
CA ARG A 119 -47.97 -24.82 -4.52
C ARG A 119 -47.94 -23.66 -5.51
N THR A 120 -47.13 -22.63 -5.25
CA THR A 120 -47.07 -21.40 -6.04
C THR A 120 -45.76 -21.30 -6.82
N LEU A 121 -44.68 -21.86 -6.28
CA LEU A 121 -43.33 -21.75 -6.80
C LEU A 121 -43.10 -22.69 -7.99
N GLU A 122 -42.94 -22.10 -9.17
CA GLU A 122 -42.62 -22.80 -10.41
C GLU A 122 -41.12 -23.02 -10.58
N ARG A 123 -40.28 -22.14 -10.03
CA ARG A 123 -38.82 -22.16 -10.16
C ARG A 123 -38.12 -21.68 -8.90
N LEU A 124 -37.17 -22.47 -8.43
CA LEU A 124 -36.29 -22.15 -7.32
C LEU A 124 -34.84 -22.16 -7.77
N ASN A 125 -34.14 -21.08 -7.46
CA ASN A 125 -32.70 -20.94 -7.71
C ASN A 125 -32.03 -20.64 -6.37
N VAL A 126 -30.95 -21.34 -6.08
CA VAL A 126 -30.26 -21.22 -4.79
C VAL A 126 -28.83 -20.73 -5.01
N VAL A 127 -28.42 -19.76 -4.19
CA VAL A 127 -27.04 -19.27 -4.12
C VAL A 127 -26.45 -19.63 -2.76
N PHE A 128 -25.45 -20.52 -2.72
CA PHE A 128 -24.80 -20.90 -1.45
C PHE A 128 -23.76 -19.85 -1.02
N THR A 129 -23.74 -19.52 0.28
CA THR A 129 -22.81 -18.51 0.84
C THR A 129 -21.52 -19.07 1.43
N ASN A 130 -21.48 -20.36 1.71
CA ASN A 130 -20.39 -21.05 2.37
C ASN A 130 -20.24 -22.48 1.86
N GLU A 131 -19.18 -23.16 2.31
CA GLU A 131 -18.95 -24.57 2.01
C GLU A 131 -20.15 -25.42 2.43
N TYR A 132 -20.60 -26.24 1.49
CA TYR A 132 -21.74 -27.13 1.72
C TYR A 132 -21.26 -28.43 2.37
N ASP A 133 -21.72 -28.69 3.58
CA ASP A 133 -21.53 -29.98 4.25
C ASP A 133 -22.73 -30.90 3.93
N PRO A 134 -22.48 -32.07 3.30
CA PRO A 134 -23.50 -33.06 2.94
C PRO A 134 -24.32 -33.62 4.10
N SER A 135 -23.85 -33.48 5.34
CA SER A 135 -24.61 -33.88 6.53
C SER A 135 -25.84 -33.01 6.78
N TYR A 136 -25.94 -31.84 6.15
CA TYR A 136 -27.11 -30.96 6.26
C TYR A 136 -28.13 -31.28 5.16
N GLU A 137 -29.36 -31.60 5.56
CA GLU A 137 -30.39 -32.10 4.64
C GLU A 137 -30.88 -31.04 3.63
N LEU A 138 -30.60 -31.29 2.34
CA LEU A 138 -31.25 -30.62 1.20
C LEU A 138 -32.71 -31.09 0.98
N ASP A 139 -33.20 -32.06 1.75
CA ASP A 139 -34.47 -32.76 1.55
C ASP A 139 -35.68 -31.83 1.39
N THR A 140 -35.68 -30.68 2.07
CA THR A 140 -36.78 -29.71 1.94
C THR A 140 -36.82 -29.00 0.59
N LEU A 141 -35.67 -28.82 -0.07
CA LEU A 141 -35.58 -28.28 -1.44
C LEU A 141 -35.95 -29.34 -2.49
N LEU A 142 -35.63 -30.60 -2.23
CA LEU A 142 -35.74 -31.71 -3.19
C LEU A 142 -37.15 -32.29 -3.30
N VAL A 143 -37.89 -32.34 -2.21
CA VAL A 143 -39.19 -33.04 -2.15
C VAL A 143 -40.34 -32.14 -2.62
N ASN A 144 -40.22 -30.81 -2.46
CA ASN A 144 -41.37 -29.90 -2.55
C ASN A 144 -41.25 -28.78 -3.60
N CYS A 145 -40.05 -28.45 -4.07
CA CYS A 145 -39.81 -27.31 -4.96
C CYS A 145 -39.12 -27.73 -6.27
N LYS A 146 -39.41 -27.05 -7.38
CA LYS A 146 -38.70 -27.24 -8.66
C LYS A 146 -37.38 -26.46 -8.65
N LEU A 147 -36.36 -27.05 -8.05
CA LEU A 147 -34.99 -26.51 -8.07
C LEU A 147 -34.42 -26.59 -9.50
N GLU A 148 -34.15 -25.44 -10.12
CA GLU A 148 -33.62 -25.34 -11.49
C GLU A 148 -32.14 -24.92 -11.51
N GLU A 149 -31.68 -24.12 -10.55
CA GLU A 149 -30.31 -23.60 -10.52
C GLU A 149 -29.68 -23.72 -9.13
N VAL A 150 -28.45 -24.21 -9.08
CA VAL A 150 -27.59 -24.24 -7.90
C VAL A 150 -26.29 -23.51 -8.23
N LEU A 151 -26.03 -22.40 -7.54
CA LEU A 151 -24.93 -21.48 -7.81
C LEU A 151 -24.14 -21.21 -6.53
N GLY A 152 -22.82 -21.17 -6.61
CA GLY A 152 -21.95 -20.78 -5.49
C GLY A 152 -20.52 -21.24 -5.75
N GLU A 153 -19.53 -20.47 -5.31
CA GLU A 153 -18.11 -20.76 -5.56
C GLU A 153 -17.54 -21.82 -4.62
N ALA A 154 -18.18 -22.03 -3.46
CA ALA A 154 -17.76 -22.98 -2.43
C ALA A 154 -18.59 -24.28 -2.37
N ILE A 155 -19.41 -24.56 -3.39
CA ILE A 155 -20.28 -25.75 -3.39
C ILE A 155 -19.46 -26.97 -3.76
N GLU A 156 -19.12 -27.83 -2.82
CA GLU A 156 -18.36 -29.04 -3.14
C GLU A 156 -19.12 -30.04 -4.02
N ALA A 157 -18.39 -30.78 -4.86
CA ALA A 157 -18.94 -31.84 -5.72
C ALA A 157 -19.64 -32.96 -4.94
N SER A 158 -19.36 -33.09 -3.64
CA SER A 158 -20.07 -34.00 -2.71
C SER A 158 -21.58 -33.74 -2.62
N VAL A 159 -22.06 -32.54 -3.01
CA VAL A 159 -23.52 -32.26 -3.09
C VAL A 159 -24.21 -32.99 -4.24
N ILE A 160 -23.48 -33.37 -5.30
CA ILE A 160 -24.05 -33.84 -6.56
C ILE A 160 -25.03 -35.00 -6.33
N PRO A 161 -24.73 -36.06 -5.55
CA PRO A 161 -25.67 -37.16 -5.29
C PRO A 161 -27.02 -36.73 -4.71
N HIS A 162 -27.06 -35.60 -4.01
CA HIS A 162 -28.23 -35.11 -3.30
C HIS A 162 -29.09 -34.17 -4.16
N LEU A 163 -28.68 -33.81 -5.38
CA LEU A 163 -29.43 -32.86 -6.21
C LEU A 163 -30.51 -33.51 -7.09
N PRO A 164 -31.59 -32.78 -7.45
CA PRO A 164 -32.72 -33.35 -8.16
C PRO A 164 -32.38 -33.58 -9.63
N ARG A 165 -32.39 -34.86 -10.06
CA ARG A 165 -31.98 -35.29 -11.41
C ARG A 165 -32.86 -34.76 -12.55
N SER A 166 -34.13 -34.48 -12.26
CA SER A 166 -35.15 -34.21 -13.26
C SER A 166 -35.50 -32.73 -13.44
N SER A 167 -35.11 -31.84 -12.52
CA SER A 167 -35.45 -30.41 -12.61
C SER A 167 -34.25 -29.49 -12.80
N LEU A 168 -33.05 -29.91 -12.37
CA LEU A 168 -31.85 -29.09 -12.39
C LEU A 168 -31.38 -28.81 -13.83
N LYS A 169 -31.10 -27.53 -14.10
CA LYS A 169 -30.65 -27.00 -15.40
C LYS A 169 -29.27 -26.36 -15.34
N VAL A 170 -28.94 -25.73 -14.21
CA VAL A 170 -27.65 -25.05 -13.99
C VAL A 170 -27.03 -25.54 -12.68
N LEU A 171 -25.76 -25.93 -12.75
CA LEU A 171 -24.98 -26.39 -11.60
C LEU A 171 -23.60 -25.74 -11.61
N ASN A 172 -23.19 -25.18 -10.47
CA ASN A 172 -21.81 -24.80 -10.19
C ASN A 172 -21.29 -25.63 -9.03
N VAL A 173 -20.13 -26.26 -9.19
CA VAL A 173 -19.47 -27.06 -8.14
C VAL A 173 -17.97 -26.83 -8.11
N ARG A 174 -17.40 -26.94 -6.92
CA ARG A 174 -15.98 -26.96 -6.61
C ARG A 174 -15.53 -28.41 -6.46
N VAL A 175 -14.41 -28.73 -7.09
CA VAL A 175 -13.81 -30.07 -7.11
C VAL A 175 -12.42 -30.03 -6.48
N THR A 176 -12.16 -31.03 -5.65
CA THR A 176 -10.87 -31.37 -5.04
C THR A 176 -10.59 -32.86 -5.29
N ASN A 177 -9.38 -33.32 -4.98
CA ASN A 177 -9.03 -34.74 -5.06
C ASN A 177 -9.88 -35.61 -4.12
N GLU A 178 -10.40 -35.04 -3.03
CA GLU A 178 -11.23 -35.76 -2.06
C GLU A 178 -12.67 -35.99 -2.54
N ASN A 179 -13.17 -35.17 -3.49
CA ASN A 179 -14.56 -35.21 -3.93
C ASN A 179 -14.75 -35.36 -5.46
N VAL A 180 -13.66 -35.51 -6.21
CA VAL A 180 -13.70 -35.73 -7.67
C VAL A 180 -14.57 -36.91 -8.09
N GLU A 181 -14.63 -37.96 -7.26
CA GLU A 181 -15.40 -39.17 -7.58
C GLU A 181 -16.90 -38.91 -7.73
N TYR A 182 -17.43 -37.83 -7.14
CA TYR A 182 -18.85 -37.50 -7.22
C TYR A 182 -19.25 -36.96 -8.60
N LEU A 183 -18.29 -36.57 -9.44
CA LEU A 183 -18.55 -36.17 -10.83
C LEU A 183 -19.11 -37.32 -11.68
N LYS A 184 -18.89 -38.58 -11.30
CA LYS A 184 -19.47 -39.75 -12.02
C LYS A 184 -21.00 -39.73 -12.06
N TYR A 185 -21.65 -39.07 -11.10
CA TYR A 185 -23.10 -38.95 -11.01
C TYR A 185 -23.70 -37.87 -11.92
N LEU A 186 -22.87 -37.02 -12.56
CA LEU A 186 -23.36 -35.97 -13.45
C LEU A 186 -24.13 -36.52 -14.66
N GLY A 187 -23.78 -37.71 -15.15
CA GLY A 187 -24.49 -38.38 -16.25
C GLY A 187 -25.98 -38.65 -15.98
N GLU A 188 -26.42 -38.62 -14.71
CA GLU A 188 -27.81 -38.89 -14.33
C GLU A 188 -28.76 -37.70 -14.57
N PHE A 189 -28.23 -36.48 -14.79
CA PHE A 189 -29.04 -35.27 -14.89
C PHE A 189 -29.54 -35.03 -16.31
N LYS A 190 -30.81 -35.37 -16.57
CA LYS A 190 -31.39 -35.30 -17.92
C LYS A 190 -31.63 -33.88 -18.44
N ASN A 191 -31.78 -32.90 -17.55
CA ASN A 191 -32.13 -31.53 -17.92
C ASN A 191 -31.00 -30.52 -17.68
N LEU A 192 -29.81 -30.98 -17.26
CA LEU A 192 -28.67 -30.11 -17.01
C LEU A 192 -28.10 -29.61 -18.34
N THR A 193 -28.22 -28.30 -18.58
CA THR A 193 -27.75 -27.62 -19.78
C THR A 193 -26.47 -26.83 -19.54
N THR A 194 -26.23 -26.40 -18.30
CA THR A 194 -25.08 -25.57 -17.93
C THR A 194 -24.39 -26.12 -16.70
N LEU A 195 -23.08 -26.37 -16.83
CA LEU A 195 -22.24 -26.87 -15.75
C LEU A 195 -20.98 -26.02 -15.66
N LYS A 196 -20.72 -25.50 -14.46
CA LYS A 196 -19.46 -24.85 -14.09
C LYS A 196 -18.73 -25.72 -13.06
N VAL A 197 -17.47 -26.03 -13.32
CA VAL A 197 -16.61 -26.85 -12.47
C VAL A 197 -15.39 -26.02 -12.06
N CYS A 198 -15.23 -25.78 -10.77
CA CYS A 198 -14.12 -25.02 -10.21
C CYS A 198 -13.14 -25.97 -9.53
N PHE A 199 -11.96 -26.18 -10.11
CA PHE A 199 -10.90 -26.99 -9.53
C PHE A 199 -10.13 -26.16 -8.50
N GLY A 200 -10.31 -26.46 -7.22
CA GLY A 200 -9.62 -25.78 -6.12
C GLY A 200 -8.15 -26.14 -6.01
N GLU A 201 -7.75 -27.26 -6.60
CA GLU A 201 -6.40 -27.81 -6.63
C GLU A 201 -6.23 -28.67 -7.89
N GLN A 202 -4.99 -29.04 -8.20
CA GLN A 202 -4.71 -29.88 -9.35
C GLN A 202 -5.22 -31.30 -9.12
N VAL A 203 -6.19 -31.70 -9.93
CA VAL A 203 -6.72 -33.06 -9.97
C VAL A 203 -5.96 -33.85 -11.03
N THR A 204 -5.73 -35.15 -10.83
CA THR A 204 -4.91 -35.96 -11.74
C THR A 204 -5.70 -36.96 -12.59
N ASN A 205 -6.91 -37.35 -12.17
CA ASN A 205 -7.70 -38.39 -12.81
C ASN A 205 -9.19 -38.04 -12.86
N LEU A 206 -9.75 -38.06 -14.08
CA LEU A 206 -11.15 -37.79 -14.41
C LEU A 206 -11.76 -38.92 -15.27
N GLN A 207 -11.12 -40.08 -15.36
CA GLN A 207 -11.50 -41.17 -16.29
C GLN A 207 -12.91 -41.75 -16.06
N GLU A 208 -13.42 -41.71 -14.83
CA GLU A 208 -14.76 -42.21 -14.49
C GLU A 208 -15.88 -41.15 -14.62
N CYS A 209 -15.54 -39.93 -15.04
CA CYS A 209 -16.50 -38.83 -15.16
C CYS A 209 -17.34 -38.94 -16.43
N THR A 210 -18.63 -38.59 -16.35
CA THR A 210 -19.53 -38.57 -17.51
C THR A 210 -20.34 -37.28 -17.55
N PHE A 211 -20.37 -36.61 -18.71
CA PHE A 211 -21.22 -35.42 -18.87
C PHE A 211 -22.67 -35.84 -19.12
N PRO A 212 -23.65 -35.08 -18.60
CA PRO A 212 -25.04 -35.26 -18.99
C PRO A 212 -25.24 -34.96 -20.47
N SER A 213 -26.13 -35.72 -21.10
CA SER A 213 -26.29 -35.74 -22.57
C SER A 213 -26.81 -34.44 -23.17
N ASN A 214 -27.38 -33.55 -22.36
CA ASN A 214 -28.01 -32.30 -22.79
C ASN A 214 -27.19 -31.04 -22.45
N ILE A 215 -25.91 -31.21 -22.09
CA ILE A 215 -25.04 -30.08 -21.81
C ILE A 215 -24.77 -29.27 -23.07
N THR A 216 -25.09 -27.98 -23.01
CA THR A 216 -24.77 -27.01 -24.05
C THR A 216 -23.70 -26.02 -23.62
N ASN A 217 -23.53 -25.77 -22.32
CA ASN A 217 -22.58 -24.79 -21.79
C ASN A 217 -21.70 -25.44 -20.71
N LEU A 218 -20.38 -25.44 -20.93
CA LEU A 218 -19.38 -25.91 -19.98
C LEU A 218 -18.42 -24.79 -19.60
N SER A 219 -18.14 -24.67 -18.31
CA SER A 219 -17.13 -23.75 -17.79
C SER A 219 -16.23 -24.45 -16.80
N PHE A 220 -14.92 -24.34 -17.00
CA PHE A 220 -13.90 -24.80 -16.08
C PHE A 220 -13.16 -23.60 -15.50
N VAL A 221 -12.89 -23.65 -14.20
CA VAL A 221 -12.16 -22.61 -13.49
C VAL A 221 -11.08 -23.23 -12.61
N GLY A 222 -9.90 -22.62 -12.54
CA GLY A 222 -8.84 -23.03 -11.61
C GLY A 222 -7.89 -24.09 -12.18
N GLU A 223 -7.31 -24.91 -11.31
CA GLU A 223 -6.09 -25.72 -11.53
C GLU A 223 -6.27 -26.96 -12.45
N ILE A 224 -6.79 -26.77 -13.66
CA ILE A 224 -6.87 -27.80 -14.71
C ILE A 224 -5.90 -27.45 -15.86
N THR A 225 -5.16 -28.46 -16.32
CA THR A 225 -4.06 -28.32 -17.30
C THR A 225 -4.37 -28.91 -18.67
N GLY A 226 -5.39 -29.76 -18.77
CA GLY A 226 -5.68 -30.52 -19.97
C GLY A 226 -4.96 -31.87 -20.05
N ALA A 227 -3.95 -32.10 -19.19
CA ALA A 227 -3.15 -33.33 -19.17
C ALA A 227 -3.72 -34.41 -18.23
N GLU A 228 -4.82 -34.12 -17.54
CA GLU A 228 -5.45 -35.02 -16.59
C GLU A 228 -6.00 -36.27 -17.29
N ILE A 229 -5.80 -37.43 -16.65
CA ILE A 229 -6.18 -38.72 -17.23
C ILE A 229 -7.70 -38.74 -17.44
N GLY A 230 -8.13 -38.94 -18.70
CA GLY A 230 -9.54 -39.03 -19.06
C GLY A 230 -10.26 -37.69 -19.24
N PHE A 231 -9.63 -36.54 -18.96
CA PHE A 231 -10.29 -35.23 -19.12
C PHE A 231 -10.64 -34.92 -20.58
N LYS A 232 -9.70 -35.19 -21.49
CA LYS A 232 -9.92 -35.06 -22.94
C LYS A 232 -11.10 -35.91 -23.41
N ASP A 233 -11.10 -37.19 -23.06
CA ASP A 233 -12.16 -38.12 -23.48
C ASP A 233 -13.51 -37.71 -22.89
N TRP A 234 -13.51 -37.23 -21.65
CA TRP A 234 -14.69 -36.68 -21.01
C TRP A 234 -15.24 -35.49 -21.79
N LEU A 235 -14.40 -34.52 -22.17
CA LEU A 235 -14.82 -33.35 -22.94
C LEU A 235 -15.29 -33.71 -24.36
N LEU A 236 -14.57 -34.58 -25.06
CA LEU A 236 -14.93 -35.04 -26.41
C LEU A 236 -16.21 -35.90 -26.45
N SER A 237 -16.73 -36.34 -25.29
CA SER A 237 -17.99 -37.10 -25.22
C SER A 237 -19.25 -36.25 -25.43
N THR A 238 -19.14 -34.92 -25.36
CA THR A 238 -20.27 -34.01 -25.56
C THR A 238 -20.68 -33.93 -27.03
N LYS A 239 -22.00 -33.90 -27.32
CA LYS A 239 -22.55 -33.97 -28.70
C LYS A 239 -23.39 -32.76 -29.14
N ILE A 240 -23.64 -31.84 -28.23
CA ILE A 240 -24.45 -30.63 -28.49
C ILE A 240 -23.86 -29.40 -27.81
N LEU A 241 -22.55 -29.46 -27.51
CA LEU A 241 -21.87 -28.42 -26.76
C LEU A 241 -21.78 -27.14 -27.62
N LYS A 242 -22.30 -26.03 -27.10
CA LYS A 242 -22.35 -24.74 -27.78
C LYS A 242 -21.34 -23.74 -27.23
N GLU A 243 -21.14 -23.74 -25.92
CA GLU A 243 -20.22 -22.83 -25.26
C GLU A 243 -19.27 -23.61 -24.36
N LEU A 244 -17.97 -23.37 -24.53
CA LEU A 244 -16.90 -23.91 -23.71
C LEU A 244 -16.04 -22.78 -23.17
N VAL A 245 -15.88 -22.71 -21.85
CA VAL A 245 -15.12 -21.66 -21.16
C VAL A 245 -14.03 -22.27 -20.30
N PHE A 246 -12.81 -21.78 -20.41
CA PHE A 246 -11.70 -22.03 -19.50
C PHE A 246 -11.30 -20.70 -18.87
N SER A 247 -11.34 -20.58 -17.55
CA SER A 247 -10.99 -19.33 -16.85
C SER A 247 -10.00 -19.60 -15.73
N ARG A 248 -8.84 -18.93 -15.73
CA ARG A 248 -7.75 -19.18 -14.75
C ARG A 248 -7.30 -20.65 -14.76
N CYS A 249 -7.35 -21.27 -15.93
CA CYS A 249 -6.85 -22.62 -16.14
C CYS A 249 -5.41 -22.59 -16.63
N LYS A 250 -4.67 -23.68 -16.46
CA LYS A 250 -3.27 -23.84 -16.90
C LYS A 250 -3.17 -24.73 -18.15
N ILE A 251 -4.17 -24.64 -19.02
CA ILE A 251 -4.21 -25.37 -20.29
C ILE A 251 -3.01 -25.02 -21.16
N GLN A 252 -2.47 -26.03 -21.83
CA GLN A 252 -1.27 -25.95 -22.67
C GLN A 252 -1.63 -26.04 -24.17
N ASP A 253 -0.68 -25.68 -25.04
CA ASP A 253 -0.89 -25.67 -26.49
C ASP A 253 -1.37 -27.03 -27.06
N GLU A 254 -0.79 -28.14 -26.61
CA GLU A 254 -1.15 -29.48 -27.09
C GLU A 254 -2.59 -29.85 -26.70
N PHE A 255 -3.11 -29.32 -25.59
CA PHE A 255 -4.50 -29.54 -25.22
C PHE A 255 -5.47 -28.81 -26.17
N ILE A 256 -5.13 -27.61 -26.64
CA ILE A 256 -5.94 -26.88 -27.63
C ILE A 256 -6.07 -27.68 -28.92
N LYS A 257 -4.97 -28.27 -29.38
CA LYS A 257 -4.95 -29.17 -30.54
C LYS A 257 -5.86 -30.38 -30.33
N ASP A 258 -5.85 -30.95 -29.14
CA ASP A 258 -6.63 -32.13 -28.79
C ASP A 258 -8.15 -31.90 -28.79
N ILE A 259 -8.60 -30.67 -28.57
CA ILE A 259 -10.03 -30.31 -28.51
C ILE A 259 -10.57 -29.72 -29.83
N ILE A 260 -9.75 -29.64 -30.88
CA ILE A 260 -10.17 -29.24 -32.24
C ILE A 260 -11.42 -30.00 -32.73
N PRO A 261 -11.60 -31.31 -32.49
CA PRO A 261 -12.81 -32.02 -32.92
C PRO A 261 -14.13 -31.43 -32.42
N LEU A 262 -14.12 -30.64 -31.34
CA LEU A 262 -15.32 -29.95 -30.84
C LEU A 262 -15.71 -28.74 -31.70
N SER A 263 -14.83 -28.27 -32.58
CA SER A 263 -15.05 -27.08 -33.41
C SER A 263 -16.34 -27.16 -34.24
N ASP A 264 -16.80 -28.34 -34.63
CA ASP A 264 -17.98 -28.49 -35.49
C ASP A 264 -19.29 -28.24 -34.75
N GLU A 265 -19.30 -28.45 -33.43
CA GLU A 265 -20.50 -28.30 -32.60
C GLU A 265 -20.51 -26.98 -31.81
N LEU A 266 -19.31 -26.49 -31.43
CA LEU A 266 -19.10 -25.28 -30.65
C LEU A 266 -19.42 -24.01 -31.43
N ASP A 267 -20.23 -23.17 -30.81
CA ASP A 267 -20.46 -21.81 -31.29
C ASP A 267 -19.43 -20.84 -30.69
N ILE A 268 -19.03 -21.06 -29.42
CA ILE A 268 -18.09 -20.20 -28.67
C ILE A 268 -17.09 -21.03 -27.87
N LEU A 269 -15.80 -20.70 -28.02
CA LEU A 269 -14.71 -21.12 -27.14
C LEU A 269 -14.13 -19.88 -26.47
N LYS A 270 -14.18 -19.81 -25.15
CA LYS A 270 -13.63 -18.70 -24.37
C LYS A 270 -12.50 -19.20 -23.47
N ILE A 271 -11.36 -18.55 -23.53
CA ILE A 271 -10.22 -18.80 -22.65
C ILE A 271 -9.90 -17.49 -21.97
N GLU A 272 -9.80 -17.49 -20.64
CA GLU A 272 -9.62 -16.30 -19.82
C GLU A 272 -8.49 -16.52 -18.82
N TYR A 273 -7.58 -15.54 -18.70
CA TYR A 273 -6.52 -15.52 -17.69
C TYR A 273 -5.70 -16.81 -17.67
N ASN A 274 -5.18 -17.22 -18.82
CA ASN A 274 -4.36 -18.42 -18.96
C ASN A 274 -2.92 -18.01 -19.28
N ASP A 275 -1.95 -18.63 -18.63
CA ASP A 275 -0.51 -18.37 -18.81
C ASP A 275 0.23 -19.53 -19.50
N GLY A 276 -0.48 -20.60 -19.88
CA GLY A 276 0.09 -21.80 -20.48
C GLY A 276 0.09 -21.83 -22.02
N LEU A 277 -0.57 -20.87 -22.68
CA LEU A 277 -0.62 -20.79 -24.14
C LEU A 277 0.54 -19.99 -24.72
N THR A 278 1.16 -20.51 -25.78
CA THR A 278 2.24 -19.85 -26.51
C THR A 278 1.81 -19.49 -27.93
N GLN A 279 2.75 -18.92 -28.71
CA GLN A 279 2.51 -18.61 -30.13
C GLN A 279 2.12 -19.86 -30.95
N GLU A 280 2.53 -21.06 -30.53
CA GLU A 280 2.17 -22.31 -31.20
C GLU A 280 0.65 -22.51 -31.27
N SER A 281 -0.08 -22.14 -30.20
CA SER A 281 -1.55 -22.24 -30.15
C SER A 281 -2.28 -21.49 -31.26
N THR A 282 -1.68 -20.45 -31.83
CA THR A 282 -2.28 -19.73 -32.98
C THR A 282 -2.47 -20.64 -34.20
N GLN A 283 -1.65 -21.68 -34.37
CA GLN A 283 -1.81 -22.67 -35.45
C GLN A 283 -3.00 -23.60 -35.20
N TYR A 284 -3.30 -23.89 -33.94
CA TYR A 284 -4.44 -24.72 -33.55
C TYR A 284 -5.75 -23.93 -33.60
N PHE A 285 -5.75 -22.67 -33.16
CA PHE A 285 -6.95 -21.81 -33.25
C PHE A 285 -7.41 -21.55 -34.68
N ARG A 286 -6.51 -21.56 -35.69
CA ARG A 286 -6.88 -21.50 -37.12
C ARG A 286 -7.83 -22.62 -37.55
N GLN A 287 -7.80 -23.76 -36.87
CA GLN A 287 -8.58 -24.94 -37.23
C GLN A 287 -10.00 -24.91 -36.62
N PHE A 288 -10.31 -23.94 -35.76
CA PHE A 288 -11.65 -23.72 -35.23
C PHE A 288 -12.52 -22.99 -36.25
N THR A 289 -12.97 -23.72 -37.27
CA THR A 289 -13.60 -23.15 -38.47
C THR A 289 -15.08 -22.81 -38.32
N ASN A 290 -15.78 -23.31 -37.30
CA ASN A 290 -17.21 -23.03 -37.05
C ASN A 290 -17.48 -22.35 -35.70
N CYS A 291 -16.42 -22.13 -34.91
CA CYS A 291 -16.48 -21.60 -33.57
C CYS A 291 -15.91 -20.18 -33.51
N ARG A 292 -16.50 -19.32 -32.68
CA ARG A 292 -15.90 -18.03 -32.30
C ARG A 292 -14.98 -18.25 -31.11
N VAL A 293 -13.70 -17.92 -31.28
CA VAL A 293 -12.71 -18.06 -30.20
C VAL A 293 -12.47 -16.70 -29.56
N LEU A 294 -12.60 -16.64 -28.24
CA LEU A 294 -12.36 -15.44 -27.43
C LEU A 294 -11.21 -15.73 -26.47
N LEU A 295 -10.10 -15.01 -26.62
CA LEU A 295 -8.90 -15.17 -25.80
C LEU A 295 -8.72 -13.91 -24.95
N LEU A 296 -9.01 -13.99 -23.65
CA LEU A 296 -8.91 -12.89 -22.70
C LEU A 296 -7.66 -13.05 -21.84
N GLU A 297 -6.68 -12.15 -21.98
CA GLU A 297 -5.44 -12.18 -21.19
C GLU A 297 -4.75 -13.57 -21.21
N CYS A 298 -4.63 -14.18 -22.38
CA CYS A 298 -4.07 -15.54 -22.54
C CYS A 298 -2.61 -15.59 -23.01
N PHE A 299 -2.00 -14.43 -23.30
CA PHE A 299 -0.65 -14.35 -23.87
C PHE A 299 0.18 -13.28 -23.15
N ASP A 300 1.49 -13.49 -23.03
CA ASP A 300 2.39 -12.45 -22.50
C ASP A 300 2.37 -11.23 -23.44
N SER A 301 2.19 -10.04 -22.86
CA SER A 301 2.29 -8.74 -23.53
C SER A 301 3.53 -8.56 -24.43
N ARG A 302 4.64 -9.24 -24.13
CA ARG A 302 5.91 -9.20 -24.90
C ARG A 302 5.87 -10.05 -26.17
N VAL A 303 4.90 -10.95 -26.31
CA VAL A 303 4.70 -11.82 -27.48
C VAL A 303 3.93 -11.09 -28.59
N LEU A 304 3.45 -9.86 -28.34
CA LEU A 304 2.77 -9.00 -29.31
C LEU A 304 3.74 -8.32 -30.28
N SER A 305 4.30 -9.11 -31.20
CA SER A 305 4.82 -8.63 -32.48
C SER A 305 3.65 -8.37 -33.46
N ALA A 306 3.97 -7.79 -34.62
CA ALA A 306 3.05 -7.62 -35.75
C ALA A 306 2.30 -8.91 -36.19
N ASP A 307 2.78 -10.08 -35.76
CA ASP A 307 2.24 -11.39 -36.11
C ASP A 307 0.82 -11.63 -35.55
N TYR A 308 0.46 -11.02 -34.42
CA TYR A 308 -0.89 -11.19 -33.84
C TYR A 308 -1.93 -10.30 -34.50
N SER A 309 -1.58 -9.07 -34.87
CA SER A 309 -2.47 -8.21 -35.68
C SER A 309 -2.73 -8.83 -37.05
N LEU A 310 -1.73 -9.49 -37.65
CA LEU A 310 -1.90 -10.29 -38.86
C LEU A 310 -2.79 -11.51 -38.61
N PHE A 311 -2.58 -12.23 -37.51
CA PHE A 311 -3.40 -13.38 -37.14
C PHE A 311 -4.88 -13.04 -36.94
N GLU A 312 -5.24 -11.95 -36.24
CA GLU A 312 -6.63 -11.51 -36.10
C GLU A 312 -7.26 -11.08 -37.43
N GLN A 313 -6.46 -10.49 -38.33
CA GLN A 313 -6.89 -10.15 -39.69
C GLN A 313 -7.11 -11.39 -40.56
N GLU A 314 -6.26 -12.40 -40.44
CA GLU A 314 -6.36 -13.69 -41.16
C GLU A 314 -7.49 -14.57 -40.64
N VAL A 315 -7.77 -14.53 -39.33
CA VAL A 315 -8.73 -15.40 -38.65
C VAL A 315 -9.76 -14.56 -37.89
N ASN A 316 -10.66 -13.91 -38.65
CA ASN A 316 -11.68 -12.98 -38.11
C ASN A 316 -12.66 -13.57 -37.07
N ARG A 317 -12.59 -14.87 -36.79
CA ARG A 317 -13.39 -15.56 -35.76
C ARG A 317 -12.70 -15.62 -34.40
N VAL A 318 -11.39 -15.42 -34.39
CA VAL A 318 -10.60 -15.34 -33.16
C VAL A 318 -10.53 -13.88 -32.76
N THR A 319 -10.94 -13.57 -31.53
CA THR A 319 -10.80 -12.24 -30.93
C THR A 319 -9.87 -12.38 -29.74
N VAL A 320 -8.73 -11.68 -29.79
CA VAL A 320 -7.80 -11.58 -28.66
C VAL A 320 -8.13 -10.30 -27.92
N ILE A 321 -8.73 -10.45 -26.75
CA ILE A 321 -9.00 -9.37 -25.83
C ILE A 321 -7.84 -9.36 -24.84
N MET A 322 -6.86 -8.51 -25.08
CA MET A 322 -5.96 -8.17 -24.01
C MET A 322 -6.68 -7.19 -23.09
N LYS A 323 -6.36 -7.20 -21.80
CA LYS A 323 -6.53 -5.97 -21.04
C LYS A 323 -5.78 -4.92 -21.85
N GLU A 324 -6.49 -3.96 -22.43
CA GLU A 324 -5.90 -2.63 -22.46
C GLU A 324 -5.51 -2.43 -21.01
N GLU A 325 -4.21 -2.49 -20.70
CA GLU A 325 -3.73 -1.77 -19.54
C GLU A 325 -4.50 -0.47 -19.63
N PRO A 326 -5.33 -0.14 -18.63
CA PRO A 326 -6.04 1.10 -18.71
C PRO A 326 -4.97 2.13 -19.10
N LEU A 327 -5.37 3.13 -19.85
CA LEU A 327 -4.74 4.42 -19.66
C LEU A 327 -4.96 4.83 -18.17
N SER A 328 -4.52 4.03 -17.19
CA SER A 328 -3.42 4.44 -16.35
C SER A 328 -2.68 5.48 -17.16
N THR A 329 -2.99 6.73 -16.85
CA THR A 329 -1.93 7.65 -16.49
C THR A 329 -0.68 6.83 -16.29
N LYS A 330 0.29 6.89 -17.22
CA LYS A 330 1.61 6.27 -17.10
C LYS A 330 2.19 6.70 -15.74
N ARG A 331 1.75 6.07 -14.66
CA ARG A 331 2.47 5.90 -13.43
C ARG A 331 3.18 4.61 -13.68
N ILE A 332 4.27 4.82 -14.39
CA ILE A 332 5.55 4.15 -14.29
C ILE A 332 5.72 3.58 -12.86
N TYR A 333 5.05 2.48 -12.54
CA TYR A 333 5.43 1.64 -11.42
C TYR A 333 6.52 0.70 -11.94
N PRO A 334 7.64 0.54 -11.21
CA PRO A 334 8.59 -0.53 -11.50
C PRO A 334 7.89 -1.88 -11.32
N THR A 335 8.24 -2.87 -12.14
CA THR A 335 7.92 -4.27 -11.89
C THR A 335 8.63 -4.65 -10.59
N ILE A 336 7.88 -4.65 -9.47
CA ILE A 336 8.37 -5.11 -8.18
C ILE A 336 8.29 -6.63 -8.19
N ASP A 337 9.41 -7.30 -7.90
CA ASP A 337 9.39 -8.74 -7.65
C ASP A 337 8.94 -8.96 -6.20
N TYR A 338 7.69 -9.38 -6.03
CA TYR A 338 7.14 -9.63 -4.70
C TYR A 338 7.77 -10.83 -3.98
N ASN A 339 8.64 -11.60 -4.63
CA ASN A 339 9.48 -12.61 -3.98
C ASN A 339 10.72 -12.00 -3.29
N ASP A 340 11.11 -10.77 -3.64
CA ASP A 340 12.19 -10.02 -2.99
C ASP A 340 11.62 -9.06 -1.95
N ILE A 341 11.51 -9.56 -0.70
CA ILE A 341 10.97 -8.80 0.44
C ILE A 341 11.73 -7.48 0.64
N ASP A 342 13.05 -7.45 0.46
CA ASP A 342 13.84 -6.24 0.68
C ASP A 342 13.58 -5.19 -0.40
N GLN A 343 13.38 -5.62 -1.65
CA GLN A 343 12.94 -4.75 -2.74
C GLN A 343 11.55 -4.16 -2.46
N CYS A 344 10.60 -4.98 -2.02
CA CYS A 344 9.26 -4.52 -1.65
C CYS A 344 9.29 -3.53 -0.48
N LEU A 345 10.01 -3.84 0.61
CA LEU A 345 10.11 -2.95 1.77
C LEU A 345 10.82 -1.63 1.39
N SER A 346 11.81 -1.68 0.51
CA SER A 346 12.44 -0.47 -0.04
C SER A 346 11.45 0.38 -0.83
N TYR A 347 10.64 -0.25 -1.67
CA TYR A 347 9.57 0.42 -2.43
C TYR A 347 8.52 1.04 -1.51
N VAL A 348 8.04 0.31 -0.51
CA VAL A 348 7.08 0.81 0.49
C VAL A 348 7.64 2.03 1.23
N ARG A 349 8.90 1.96 1.68
CA ARG A 349 9.59 3.11 2.31
C ARG A 349 9.68 4.31 1.36
N GLU A 350 9.93 4.07 0.06
CA GLU A 350 9.92 5.13 -0.96
C GLU A 350 8.53 5.76 -1.08
N ARG A 351 7.45 4.97 -1.18
CA ARG A 351 6.09 5.49 -1.32
C ARG A 351 5.64 6.30 -0.11
N ILE A 352 5.93 5.81 1.11
CA ILE A 352 5.68 6.58 2.35
C ILE A 352 6.44 7.91 2.32
N TYR A 353 7.71 7.90 1.91
CA TYR A 353 8.50 9.13 1.78
C TYR A 353 7.93 10.10 0.74
N LEU A 354 7.29 9.58 -0.30
CA LEU A 354 6.62 10.37 -1.34
C LEU A 354 5.20 10.81 -0.97
N ARG A 355 4.73 10.46 0.24
CA ARG A 355 3.34 10.63 0.68
C ARG A 355 2.33 9.94 -0.25
N GLU A 356 2.75 8.87 -0.90
CA GLU A 356 1.91 8.01 -1.75
C GLU A 356 1.42 6.82 -0.91
N MET A 357 0.59 7.10 0.11
CA MET A 357 0.24 6.12 1.14
C MET A 357 -0.56 4.93 0.60
N LYS A 358 -1.46 5.17 -0.36
CA LYS A 358 -2.26 4.11 -1.01
C LYS A 358 -1.38 3.10 -1.70
N ASP A 359 -0.36 3.60 -2.40
CA ASP A 359 0.60 2.77 -3.11
C ASP A 359 1.49 1.99 -2.14
N ALA A 360 1.79 2.55 -0.96
CA ALA A 360 2.48 1.84 0.11
C ALA A 360 1.60 0.73 0.73
N CYS A 361 0.34 1.02 1.03
CA CYS A 361 -0.63 0.05 1.55
C CYS A 361 -0.90 -1.07 0.56
N LEU A 362 -1.11 -0.75 -0.72
CA LEU A 362 -1.29 -1.73 -1.80
C LEU A 362 -0.06 -2.64 -1.96
N ALA A 363 1.15 -2.08 -1.89
CA ALA A 363 2.36 -2.88 -1.97
C ALA A 363 2.52 -3.82 -0.77
N ILE A 364 2.11 -3.42 0.43
CA ILE A 364 2.10 -4.28 1.62
C ILE A 364 1.03 -5.38 1.49
N GLU A 365 -0.17 -5.03 1.02
CA GLU A 365 -1.26 -6.00 0.75
C GLU A 365 -0.82 -7.04 -0.29
N GLN A 366 -0.27 -6.59 -1.43
CA GLN A 366 0.25 -7.47 -2.46
C GLN A 366 1.39 -8.35 -1.93
N LEU A 367 2.33 -7.77 -1.18
CA LEU A 367 3.39 -8.54 -0.54
C LEU A 367 2.84 -9.63 0.41
N SER A 368 1.77 -9.34 1.16
CA SER A 368 1.10 -10.31 2.04
C SER A 368 0.32 -11.40 1.28
N SER A 369 -0.04 -11.15 0.03
CA SER A 369 -0.78 -12.07 -0.83
C SER A 369 0.13 -13.00 -1.64
N TYR A 370 1.31 -12.51 -2.07
CA TYR A 370 2.26 -13.24 -2.92
C TYR A 370 3.21 -14.15 -2.13
N VAL A 371 3.61 -13.71 -0.95
CA VAL A 371 4.42 -14.49 -0.01
C VAL A 371 3.53 -14.67 1.22
N PHE A 372 3.45 -15.87 1.80
CA PHE A 372 2.87 -16.05 3.14
C PHE A 372 3.73 -15.25 4.13
N LEU A 373 3.48 -13.95 4.19
CA LEU A 373 4.35 -13.00 4.84
C LEU A 373 3.99 -13.02 6.31
N ASP A 374 4.99 -13.29 7.14
CA ASP A 374 4.83 -13.19 8.58
C ASP A 374 4.71 -11.71 8.97
N ILE A 375 3.47 -11.22 9.01
CA ILE A 375 3.11 -9.86 9.45
C ILE A 375 3.63 -9.60 10.88
N SER A 376 4.01 -10.62 11.65
CA SER A 376 4.65 -10.44 12.96
C SER A 376 6.00 -9.74 12.88
N LYS A 377 6.61 -9.56 11.70
CA LYS A 377 7.81 -8.72 11.57
C LYS A 377 7.47 -7.25 11.89
N ALA A 378 8.08 -6.74 12.96
CA ALA A 378 7.88 -5.38 13.49
C ALA A 378 8.02 -4.28 12.41
N GLU A 379 8.92 -4.45 11.44
CA GLU A 379 9.13 -3.48 10.37
C GLU A 379 7.94 -3.38 9.41
N ILE A 380 7.32 -4.50 9.04
CA ILE A 380 6.13 -4.52 8.17
C ILE A 380 4.95 -3.87 8.89
N CYS A 381 4.72 -4.25 10.15
CA CYS A 381 3.72 -3.59 11.00
C CYS A 381 3.95 -2.07 11.07
N LYS A 382 5.21 -1.64 11.26
CA LYS A 382 5.55 -0.22 11.33
C LYS A 382 5.24 0.52 10.03
N LEU A 383 5.63 -0.04 8.89
CA LEU A 383 5.38 0.58 7.59
C LEU A 383 3.88 0.65 7.28
N PHE A 384 3.14 -0.42 7.61
CA PHE A 384 1.69 -0.44 7.42
C PHE A 384 0.99 0.63 8.25
N LEU A 385 1.22 0.66 9.57
CA LEU A 385 0.59 1.65 10.46
C LEU A 385 0.95 3.09 10.08
N THR A 386 2.18 3.32 9.61
CA THR A 386 2.63 4.63 9.14
C THR A 386 1.92 5.06 7.86
N ALA A 387 1.72 4.14 6.90
CA ALA A 387 0.99 4.46 5.67
C ALA A 387 -0.52 4.64 5.94
N PHE A 388 -1.08 3.83 6.84
CA PHE A 388 -2.51 3.82 7.14
C PHE A 388 -3.03 5.12 7.79
N GLN A 389 -2.24 5.75 8.66
CA GLN A 389 -2.67 6.94 9.42
C GLN A 389 -2.85 8.22 8.57
N ASP A 390 -2.08 8.39 7.50
CA ASP A 390 -2.00 9.66 6.75
C ASP A 390 -3.03 9.75 5.61
N GLU A 391 -3.82 8.70 5.39
CA GLU A 391 -4.69 8.55 4.22
C GLU A 391 -6.19 8.54 4.53
N THR A 392 -6.59 9.10 5.67
CA THR A 392 -7.99 9.20 6.14
C THR A 392 -8.92 10.07 5.27
N SER A 393 -8.43 10.60 4.14
CA SER A 393 -9.18 11.43 3.19
C SER A 393 -9.38 10.81 1.80
N VAL A 394 -8.81 9.63 1.51
CA VAL A 394 -8.88 9.02 0.17
C VAL A 394 -9.67 7.71 0.20
N ASP A 395 -10.62 7.63 -0.71
CA ASP A 395 -11.35 6.45 -1.13
C ASP A 395 -10.42 5.24 -1.38
N PHE A 396 -10.35 4.30 -0.42
CA PHE A 396 -9.66 3.00 -0.49
C PHE A 396 -10.28 2.02 -1.51
N TYR A 397 -10.98 2.52 -2.54
CA TYR A 397 -11.43 1.70 -3.66
C TYR A 397 -10.20 1.05 -4.31
N GLY A 398 -10.11 -0.28 -4.21
CA GLY A 398 -9.09 -1.12 -4.86
C GLY A 398 -8.19 -1.96 -3.94
N ILE A 399 -8.23 -1.77 -2.62
CA ILE A 399 -7.63 -2.72 -1.65
C ILE A 399 -8.71 -3.75 -1.33
N PHE A 400 -8.58 -4.97 -1.84
CA PHE A 400 -9.66 -5.96 -1.78
C PHE A 400 -9.80 -6.57 -0.38
N ASP A 401 -8.77 -6.52 0.48
CA ASP A 401 -8.76 -7.14 1.81
C ASP A 401 -8.27 -6.23 2.96
N LEU A 402 -8.50 -4.91 2.88
CA LEU A 402 -7.98 -3.95 3.88
C LEU A 402 -8.42 -4.26 5.32
N LEU A 403 -9.67 -4.68 5.52
CA LEU A 403 -10.22 -5.03 6.85
C LEU A 403 -9.50 -6.22 7.48
N ASP A 404 -9.25 -7.27 6.69
CA ASP A 404 -8.53 -8.46 7.14
C ASP A 404 -7.08 -8.10 7.50
N MET A 405 -6.41 -7.29 6.67
CA MET A 405 -5.06 -6.81 6.97
C MET A 405 -5.02 -5.98 8.27
N ILE A 406 -5.97 -5.07 8.49
CA ILE A 406 -6.10 -4.31 9.74
C ILE A 406 -6.24 -5.28 10.91
N SER A 407 -7.18 -6.23 10.85
CA SER A 407 -7.38 -7.22 11.91
C SER A 407 -6.11 -8.02 12.21
N ARG A 408 -5.41 -8.52 11.19
CA ARG A 408 -4.15 -9.26 11.36
C ARG A 408 -3.07 -8.44 12.06
N VAL A 409 -2.96 -7.16 11.74
CA VAL A 409 -2.00 -6.23 12.39
C VAL A 409 -2.40 -5.95 13.83
N LEU A 410 -3.68 -5.66 14.10
CA LEU A 410 -4.17 -5.45 15.48
C LEU A 410 -3.95 -6.69 16.35
N HIS A 411 -4.18 -7.89 15.81
CA HIS A 411 -3.92 -9.14 16.51
C HIS A 411 -2.43 -9.36 16.84
N GLN A 412 -1.49 -8.77 16.11
CA GLN A 412 -0.07 -8.82 16.52
C GLN A 412 0.14 -8.18 17.90
N PHE A 413 -0.60 -7.11 18.20
CA PHE A 413 -0.53 -6.44 19.49
C PHE A 413 -1.36 -7.15 20.56
N ILE A 414 -2.59 -7.54 20.22
CA ILE A 414 -3.51 -8.24 21.13
C ILE A 414 -2.92 -9.57 21.61
N ASP A 415 -2.31 -10.33 20.70
CA ASP A 415 -1.67 -11.61 21.01
C ASP A 415 -0.31 -11.45 21.74
N GLY A 416 0.18 -10.22 21.92
CA GLY A 416 1.47 -9.93 22.53
C GLY A 416 2.70 -10.26 21.65
N LYS A 417 2.52 -10.48 20.35
CA LYS A 417 3.62 -10.69 19.38
C LYS A 417 4.39 -9.39 19.11
N GLN A 418 3.72 -8.26 19.24
CA GLN A 418 4.28 -6.91 19.12
C GLN A 418 3.93 -6.09 20.36
N GLU A 419 4.91 -5.36 20.90
CA GLU A 419 4.69 -4.44 22.00
C GLU A 419 4.40 -3.03 21.48
N ILE A 420 3.29 -2.44 21.95
CA ILE A 420 2.84 -1.11 21.52
C ILE A 420 3.91 -0.02 21.78
N CYS A 421 4.69 -0.15 22.86
CA CYS A 421 5.72 0.83 23.25
C CYS A 421 6.92 0.89 22.27
N ASN A 422 7.05 -0.05 21.33
CA ASN A 422 8.05 -0.02 20.28
C ASN A 422 7.65 0.87 19.09
N PHE A 423 6.41 1.36 19.09
CA PHE A 423 5.84 2.21 18.07
C PHE A 423 5.64 3.63 18.62
N SER A 424 5.52 4.61 17.72
CA SER A 424 5.19 5.97 18.13
C SER A 424 3.78 5.99 18.72
N GLY A 425 3.60 6.64 19.87
CA GLY A 425 2.27 6.73 20.49
C GLY A 425 1.29 7.48 19.60
N HIS A 426 1.74 8.48 18.84
CA HIS A 426 0.95 9.17 17.82
C HIS A 426 0.37 8.19 16.78
N VAL A 427 1.21 7.30 16.22
CA VAL A 427 0.79 6.30 15.23
C VAL A 427 -0.26 5.36 15.79
N ILE A 428 -0.08 4.90 17.04
CA ILE A 428 -1.03 4.00 17.71
C ILE A 428 -2.37 4.68 17.93
N ILE A 429 -2.38 5.92 18.44
CA ILE A 429 -3.61 6.67 18.68
C ILE A 429 -4.34 7.01 17.38
N ASN A 430 -3.61 7.45 16.35
CA ASN A 430 -4.21 7.71 15.03
C ASN A 430 -4.77 6.44 14.40
N THR A 431 -4.12 5.29 14.60
CA THR A 431 -4.67 4.00 14.15
C THR A 431 -6.01 3.71 14.84
N VAL A 432 -6.12 3.92 16.16
CA VAL A 432 -7.40 3.78 16.87
C VAL A 432 -8.46 4.70 16.27
N ILE A 433 -8.12 5.98 16.07
CA ILE A 433 -9.04 6.97 15.51
C ILE A 433 -9.50 6.56 14.11
N ALA A 434 -8.56 6.23 13.22
CA ALA A 434 -8.82 5.88 11.84
C ALA A 434 -9.65 4.59 11.71
N VAL A 435 -9.34 3.55 12.48
CA VAL A 435 -10.13 2.31 12.46
C VAL A 435 -11.54 2.56 13.01
N VAL A 436 -11.70 3.30 14.10
CA VAL A 436 -13.03 3.59 14.66
C VAL A 436 -13.88 4.45 13.73
N ASP A 437 -13.30 5.50 13.14
CA ASP A 437 -14.07 6.44 12.32
C ASP A 437 -14.37 5.90 10.91
N HIS A 438 -13.50 5.05 10.34
CA HIS A 438 -13.66 4.54 8.96
C HIS A 438 -13.99 3.04 8.85
N PHE A 439 -13.66 2.24 9.85
CA PHE A 439 -13.85 0.79 9.88
C PHE A 439 -14.49 0.31 11.20
N PRO A 440 -15.61 0.92 11.66
CA PRO A 440 -16.24 0.57 12.94
C PRO A 440 -16.70 -0.89 13.05
N GLN A 441 -16.83 -1.59 11.92
CA GLN A 441 -17.18 -3.01 11.82
C GLN A 441 -16.01 -3.98 12.08
N ASN A 442 -14.80 -3.48 12.36
CA ASN A 442 -13.66 -4.35 12.65
C ASN A 442 -13.77 -4.95 14.06
N ASP A 443 -13.99 -6.26 14.19
CA ASP A 443 -14.22 -6.91 15.49
C ASP A 443 -13.01 -6.81 16.45
N SER A 444 -11.79 -6.67 15.93
CA SER A 444 -10.55 -6.62 16.73
C SER A 444 -10.31 -5.26 17.38
N ILE A 445 -10.99 -4.19 16.96
CA ILE A 445 -10.68 -2.82 17.41
C ILE A 445 -11.00 -2.59 18.90
N LEU A 446 -12.05 -3.22 19.41
CA LEU A 446 -12.44 -3.05 20.81
C LEU A 446 -11.39 -3.64 21.77
N ASP A 447 -10.88 -4.83 21.44
CA ASP A 447 -9.81 -5.48 22.19
C ASP A 447 -8.51 -4.69 22.10
N PHE A 448 -8.19 -4.13 20.93
CA PHE A 448 -7.04 -3.26 20.78
C PHE A 448 -7.16 -1.97 21.60
N ILE A 449 -8.33 -1.33 21.61
CA ILE A 449 -8.60 -0.16 22.46
C ILE A 449 -8.43 -0.52 23.95
N ASN A 450 -8.98 -1.65 24.38
CA ASN A 450 -8.82 -2.12 25.75
C ASN A 450 -7.34 -2.35 26.11
N LEU A 451 -6.57 -2.93 25.20
CA LEU A 451 -5.13 -3.10 25.34
C LEU A 451 -4.42 -1.76 25.50
N VAL A 452 -4.68 -0.78 24.61
CA VAL A 452 -4.08 0.57 24.69
C VAL A 452 -4.46 1.25 26.01
N MET A 453 -5.74 1.25 26.39
CA MET A 453 -6.21 1.85 27.65
C MET A 453 -5.67 1.13 28.88
N SER A 454 -5.29 -0.14 28.78
CA SER A 454 -4.72 -0.94 29.88
C SER A 454 -3.21 -0.72 30.08
N ASN A 455 -2.51 -0.23 29.05
CA ASN A 455 -1.07 -0.07 29.04
C ASN A 455 -0.60 1.12 29.89
N GLU A 456 0.41 0.92 30.75
CA GLU A 456 0.90 1.94 31.69
C GLU A 456 1.39 3.22 30.99
N PHE A 457 2.01 3.09 29.81
CA PHE A 457 2.51 4.23 29.04
C PHE A 457 1.38 5.14 28.58
N PHE A 458 0.27 4.59 28.07
CA PHE A 458 -0.86 5.40 27.61
C PHE A 458 -1.73 5.91 28.77
N LYS A 459 -1.78 5.17 29.88
CA LYS A 459 -2.47 5.59 31.11
C LYS A 459 -1.86 6.83 31.79
N SER A 460 -0.66 7.23 31.36
CA SER A 460 0.03 8.41 31.87
C SER A 460 -0.67 9.73 31.52
N SER A 461 -1.37 9.79 30.38
CA SER A 461 -1.93 11.02 29.85
C SER A 461 -3.45 11.03 29.95
N LYS A 462 -3.96 12.02 30.70
CA LYS A 462 -5.40 12.27 30.78
C LYS A 462 -5.98 12.62 29.40
N LYS A 463 -5.30 13.47 28.63
CA LYS A 463 -5.74 13.92 27.30
C LYS A 463 -5.87 12.75 26.32
N THR A 464 -4.87 11.87 26.29
CA THR A 464 -4.90 10.67 25.44
C THR A 464 -6.00 9.69 25.88
N LEU A 465 -6.18 9.49 27.18
CA LEU A 465 -7.24 8.60 27.67
C LEU A 465 -8.65 9.12 27.40
N GLU A 466 -8.89 10.44 27.54
CA GLU A 466 -10.18 11.07 27.19
C GLU A 466 -10.48 10.89 25.70
N LEU A 467 -9.48 11.09 24.83
CA LEU A 467 -9.63 10.88 23.38
C LEU A 467 -9.96 9.42 23.02
N ILE A 468 -9.26 8.44 23.63
CA ILE A 468 -9.56 7.02 23.39
C ILE A 468 -10.94 6.64 23.94
N ALA A 469 -11.31 7.17 25.11
CA ALA A 469 -12.61 6.92 25.72
C ALA A 469 -13.77 7.44 24.84
N GLU A 470 -13.62 8.62 24.25
CA GLU A 470 -14.56 9.16 23.26
C GLU A 470 -14.73 8.21 22.07
N LYS A 471 -13.62 7.71 21.51
CA LYS A 471 -13.66 6.75 20.40
C LYS A 471 -14.28 5.41 20.80
N LYS A 472 -13.96 4.91 21.99
CA LYS A 472 -14.56 3.68 22.53
C LYS A 472 -16.08 3.80 22.67
N ALA A 473 -16.58 4.93 23.18
CA ALA A 473 -18.01 5.17 23.35
C ALA A 473 -18.81 5.15 22.03
N LYS A 474 -18.16 5.36 20.87
CA LYS A 474 -18.82 5.25 19.55
C LYS A 474 -19.14 3.81 19.14
N ILE A 475 -18.38 2.84 19.64
CA ILE A 475 -18.47 1.43 19.22
C ILE A 475 -18.91 0.48 20.34
N ASP A 476 -18.75 0.88 21.60
CA ASP A 476 -19.16 0.13 22.79
C ASP A 476 -20.30 0.89 23.50
N THR A 477 -21.55 0.49 23.21
CA THR A 477 -22.75 1.15 23.74
C THR A 477 -22.95 0.95 25.24
N GLU A 478 -22.25 0.01 25.85
CA GLU A 478 -22.30 -0.24 27.30
C GLU A 478 -21.24 0.55 28.07
N PHE A 479 -20.28 1.15 27.36
CA PHE A 479 -19.22 1.95 27.96
C PHE A 479 -19.76 3.27 28.53
N THR A 480 -19.54 3.48 29.82
CA THR A 480 -19.76 4.76 30.49
C THR A 480 -18.42 5.39 30.84
N GLU A 481 -18.21 6.65 30.45
CA GLU A 481 -17.02 7.40 30.82
C GLU A 481 -16.89 7.44 32.34
N THR A 482 -15.94 6.69 32.87
CA THR A 482 -15.56 6.75 34.28
C THR A 482 -14.64 7.94 34.50
N LYS A 483 -14.50 8.41 35.75
CA LYS A 483 -13.53 9.46 36.09
C LYS A 483 -12.10 8.97 35.79
N ILE A 484 -11.58 9.33 34.62
CA ILE A 484 -10.22 9.03 34.18
C ILE A 484 -9.24 9.83 35.03
N LYS A 485 -8.37 9.13 35.75
CA LYS A 485 -7.26 9.73 36.49
C LYS A 485 -5.94 9.23 35.90
N PRO A 486 -5.05 10.11 35.43
CA PRO A 486 -3.73 9.70 34.96
C PRO A 486 -2.93 9.05 36.09
N ILE A 487 -2.08 8.09 35.75
CA ILE A 487 -1.24 7.37 36.73
C ILE A 487 -0.03 8.20 37.15
N LEU A 488 0.51 9.03 36.26
CA LEU A 488 1.72 9.80 36.55
C LEU A 488 1.45 10.91 37.58
N LYS A 489 2.39 11.04 38.52
CA LYS A 489 2.40 12.15 39.47
C LYS A 489 2.74 13.45 38.74
N PRO A 490 2.23 14.61 39.22
CA PRO A 490 2.69 15.91 38.75
C PRO A 490 4.21 16.01 38.83
N ILE A 491 4.84 16.63 37.84
CA ILE A 491 6.29 16.78 37.77
C ILE A 491 6.79 17.50 39.04
N GLY A 492 7.73 16.87 39.75
CA GLY A 492 8.43 17.43 40.90
C GLY A 492 9.69 18.22 40.49
N GLU A 493 10.54 18.56 41.45
CA GLU A 493 11.76 19.36 41.19
C GLU A 493 12.83 18.63 40.35
N ASP A 494 12.81 17.29 40.28
CA ASP A 494 13.76 16.49 39.47
C ASP A 494 13.09 15.82 38.26
N LEU A 495 13.15 16.49 37.12
CA LEU A 495 12.63 16.00 35.84
C LEU A 495 13.39 14.76 35.34
N PHE A 496 14.70 14.67 35.59
CA PHE A 496 15.52 13.56 35.09
C PHE A 496 15.16 12.26 35.82
N GLN A 497 15.02 12.33 37.15
CA GLN A 497 14.54 11.20 37.93
C GLN A 497 13.12 10.80 37.52
N PHE A 498 12.21 11.76 37.32
CA PHE A 498 10.86 11.50 36.84
C PHE A 498 10.87 10.73 35.51
N VAL A 499 11.70 11.15 34.55
CA VAL A 499 11.81 10.46 33.27
C VAL A 499 12.33 9.04 33.45
N GLN A 500 13.41 8.84 34.22
CA GLN A 500 13.98 7.50 34.43
C GLN A 500 13.00 6.50 35.08
N GLU A 501 12.15 6.97 35.98
CA GLU A 501 11.15 6.12 36.63
C GLU A 501 10.01 5.71 35.70
N ASN A 502 9.67 6.56 34.71
CA ASN A 502 8.44 6.46 33.93
C ASN A 502 8.61 6.13 32.44
N ILE A 503 9.85 6.05 31.92
CA ILE A 503 10.10 5.53 30.57
C ILE A 503 9.72 4.04 30.44
N PRO A 504 9.27 3.59 29.24
CA PRO A 504 8.95 2.19 29.01
C PRO A 504 10.09 1.23 29.41
N PRO A 505 9.81 0.06 30.01
CA PRO A 505 10.82 -0.89 30.48
C PRO A 505 11.88 -1.25 29.42
N GLN A 506 11.48 -1.37 28.16
CA GLN A 506 12.33 -1.74 27.03
C GLN A 506 13.30 -0.62 26.60
N LYS A 507 13.11 0.59 27.12
CA LYS A 507 13.93 1.78 26.83
C LYS A 507 14.81 2.18 28.02
N LYS A 508 14.79 1.42 29.13
CA LYS A 508 15.58 1.72 30.34
C LYS A 508 17.09 1.62 30.16
N ASP A 509 17.55 0.93 29.12
CA ASP A 509 18.97 0.84 28.75
C ASP A 509 19.45 1.97 27.82
N TYR A 510 18.58 2.93 27.48
CA TYR A 510 18.91 4.07 26.63
C TYR A 510 19.64 5.12 27.44
N THR A 511 20.58 5.82 26.80
CA THR A 511 21.14 7.04 27.40
C THR A 511 20.13 8.16 27.23
N ILE A 512 19.71 8.75 28.34
CA ILE A 512 18.70 9.81 28.37
C ILE A 512 19.38 11.18 28.45
N HIS A 513 18.93 12.09 27.60
CA HIS A 513 19.30 13.50 27.58
C HIS A 513 18.04 14.37 27.63
N ILE A 514 18.11 15.50 28.33
CA ILE A 514 17.04 16.51 28.36
C ILE A 514 17.55 17.71 27.58
N ALA A 515 16.93 17.99 26.44
CA ALA A 515 17.28 19.09 25.56
C ALA A 515 16.35 20.29 25.82
N ASP A 516 16.96 21.45 26.08
CA ASP A 516 16.25 22.69 26.37
C ASP A 516 16.21 23.59 25.13
N VAL A 517 15.02 23.91 24.63
CA VAL A 517 14.82 24.80 23.48
C VAL A 517 14.12 26.08 23.94
N LYS A 518 14.68 27.25 23.60
CA LYS A 518 14.12 28.56 23.95
C LYS A 518 13.48 29.20 22.73
N VAL A 519 12.21 29.58 22.86
CA VAL A 519 11.44 30.24 21.79
C VAL A 519 10.98 31.61 22.28
N PRO A 520 11.27 32.73 21.58
CA PRO A 520 10.80 34.06 21.95
C PRO A 520 9.28 34.12 22.03
N LYS A 521 8.72 34.74 23.08
CA LYS A 521 7.27 34.91 23.24
C LYS A 521 6.63 35.77 22.15
N THR A 522 7.42 36.63 21.51
CA THR A 522 6.95 37.60 20.50
C THR A 522 7.10 37.11 19.05
N GLY A 523 7.63 35.90 18.82
CA GLY A 523 7.88 35.35 17.48
C GLY A 523 9.21 35.81 16.86
N PRO A 524 9.55 35.35 15.63
CA PRO A 524 8.68 34.61 14.69
C PRO A 524 8.52 33.12 15.04
N PHE A 525 7.31 32.57 14.98
CA PHE A 525 7.06 31.15 15.31
C PHE A 525 7.26 30.20 14.13
N ASN A 526 7.41 30.74 12.92
CA ASN A 526 7.65 30.02 11.66
C ASN A 526 9.13 29.79 11.34
N THR A 527 9.98 29.77 12.36
CA THR A 527 11.41 29.48 12.23
C THR A 527 11.85 28.39 13.19
N SER A 528 12.94 27.71 12.84
CA SER A 528 13.57 26.72 13.69
C SER A 528 14.28 27.35 14.88
N TYR A 529 14.13 26.70 16.04
CA TYR A 529 14.83 26.98 17.29
C TYR A 529 15.59 25.73 17.73
N TYR A 530 16.78 25.92 18.28
CA TYR A 530 17.69 24.81 18.58
C TYR A 530 17.93 24.70 20.09
N SER A 531 18.15 23.47 20.55
CA SER A 531 18.69 23.21 21.87
C SER A 531 20.18 23.54 21.92
N GLU A 532 20.72 23.66 23.14
CA GLU A 532 22.16 23.55 23.32
C GLU A 532 22.65 22.20 22.75
N PRO A 533 23.82 22.16 22.10
CA PRO A 533 24.39 20.91 21.61
C PRO A 533 24.77 19.98 22.76
N PHE A 534 24.51 18.70 22.59
CA PHE A 534 24.92 17.66 23.54
C PHE A 534 25.71 16.55 22.84
N ILE A 535 26.64 15.96 23.58
CA ILE A 535 27.55 14.93 23.04
C ILE A 535 27.02 13.57 23.44
N GLN A 536 26.77 12.72 22.44
CA GLN A 536 26.40 11.33 22.65
C GLN A 536 27.01 10.43 21.58
N PHE A 537 27.55 9.29 22.00
CA PHE A 537 28.27 8.34 21.15
C PHE A 537 29.41 8.98 20.34
N GLY A 538 30.10 9.97 20.93
CA GLY A 538 31.22 10.68 20.32
C GLY A 538 30.82 11.78 19.34
N HIS A 539 29.53 12.00 19.10
CA HIS A 539 29.01 12.99 18.16
C HIS A 539 28.20 14.06 18.85
N GLU A 540 28.15 15.24 18.23
CA GLU A 540 27.35 16.37 18.70
C GLU A 540 25.97 16.36 18.07
N TRP A 541 24.94 16.51 18.91
CA TRP A 541 23.52 16.44 18.55
C TRP A 541 22.80 17.69 19.04
N VAL A 542 21.76 18.08 18.32
CA VAL A 542 20.83 19.15 18.74
C VAL A 542 19.40 18.68 18.54
N VAL A 543 18.50 19.16 19.39
CA VAL A 543 17.05 19.10 19.15
C VAL A 543 16.63 20.40 18.50
N GLU A 544 15.93 20.29 17.38
CA GLU A 544 15.38 21.42 16.65
C GLU A 544 13.85 21.41 16.78
N LEU A 545 13.27 22.56 17.12
CA LEU A 545 11.83 22.78 17.22
C LEU A 545 11.42 23.88 16.24
N LEU A 546 10.45 23.58 15.39
CA LEU A 546 9.71 24.54 14.58
C LEU A 546 8.31 24.69 15.19
N PRO A 547 8.02 25.79 15.92
CA PRO A 547 6.76 25.94 16.65
C PRO A 547 5.51 26.00 15.76
N ASP A 548 5.57 26.77 14.67
CA ASP A 548 4.49 26.86 13.68
C ASP A 548 5.06 26.50 12.29
N ASP A 549 4.69 25.34 11.76
CA ASP A 549 5.06 24.95 10.40
C ASP A 549 4.04 25.52 9.39
N GLU A 550 4.40 26.63 8.72
CA GLU A 550 3.50 27.39 7.83
C GLU A 550 3.09 26.66 6.54
N ASP A 551 3.76 25.56 6.17
CA ASP A 551 3.49 24.83 4.94
C ASP A 551 2.22 23.93 5.01
N GLU A 552 1.54 23.82 6.16
CA GLU A 552 0.36 22.96 6.31
C GLU A 552 -0.83 23.61 7.06
N CYS A 553 -2.04 23.45 6.51
CA CYS A 553 -3.31 24.04 6.96
C CYS A 553 -3.81 23.63 8.37
N LEU A 554 -2.99 23.00 9.22
CA LEU A 554 -3.43 22.29 10.43
C LEU A 554 -2.81 22.79 11.75
N GLY A 555 -1.87 23.75 11.73
CA GLY A 555 -1.31 24.32 12.96
C GLY A 555 -0.44 23.33 13.75
N ASN A 556 0.48 22.67 13.05
CA ASN A 556 1.42 21.68 13.59
C ASN A 556 2.75 22.33 14.04
N SER A 557 3.44 21.67 14.97
CA SER A 557 4.82 21.93 15.36
C SER A 557 5.71 20.77 14.92
N THR A 558 6.96 21.03 14.56
CA THR A 558 7.88 19.99 14.06
C THR A 558 9.10 19.87 14.97
N VAL A 559 9.43 18.65 15.39
CA VAL A 559 10.59 18.38 16.27
C VAL A 559 11.57 17.44 15.58
N PHE A 560 12.84 17.82 15.48
CA PHE A 560 13.90 17.03 14.89
C PHE A 560 15.02 16.70 15.89
N LEU A 561 15.55 15.47 15.80
CA LEU A 561 16.88 15.14 16.28
C LEU A 561 17.86 15.29 15.12
N THR A 562 18.82 16.20 15.29
CA THR A 562 19.79 16.56 14.25
C THR A 562 21.21 16.22 14.70
N LEU A 563 21.92 15.45 13.87
CA LEU A 563 23.37 15.22 14.00
C LEU A 563 24.08 16.50 13.55
N ASN A 564 24.61 17.26 14.52
CA ASN A 564 25.23 18.56 14.28
C ASN A 564 26.64 18.41 13.64
N SER A 565 27.37 17.34 13.97
CA SER A 565 28.70 17.06 13.42
C SER A 565 28.98 15.57 13.23
N THR A 566 29.45 15.19 12.03
CA THR A 566 30.01 13.84 11.76
C THR A 566 31.47 13.70 12.20
N ILE A 567 32.12 14.79 12.61
CA ILE A 567 33.47 14.74 13.17
C ILE A 567 33.34 14.43 14.66
N PRO A 568 33.87 13.28 15.14
CA PRO A 568 33.86 12.94 16.54
C PRO A 568 34.56 14.01 17.36
N VAL A 569 33.95 14.41 18.47
CA VAL A 569 34.47 15.50 19.32
C VAL A 569 35.85 15.14 19.88
N GLU A 570 36.06 13.86 20.20
CA GLU A 570 37.29 13.37 20.84
C GLU A 570 38.40 12.99 19.84
N ASN A 571 38.08 12.70 18.58
CA ASN A 571 39.06 12.24 17.59
C ASN A 571 38.83 12.85 16.19
N LYS A 572 39.27 14.10 16.00
CA LYS A 572 39.12 14.88 14.76
C LYS A 572 39.73 14.23 13.50
N GLN A 573 40.53 13.16 13.64
CA GLN A 573 41.11 12.40 12.53
C GLN A 573 40.26 11.20 12.08
N GLN A 574 39.35 10.71 12.93
CA GLN A 574 38.38 9.68 12.56
C GLN A 574 37.16 10.34 11.94
N VAL A 575 37.05 10.29 10.63
CA VAL A 575 35.76 10.53 9.97
C VAL A 575 34.96 9.23 10.11
N PHE A 576 33.66 9.26 10.39
CA PHE A 576 32.79 8.09 10.25
C PHE A 576 31.88 8.26 9.05
N ASP A 577 31.60 7.16 8.36
CA ASP A 577 30.76 7.16 7.16
C ASP A 577 29.27 7.31 7.57
N ARG A 578 28.85 6.63 8.66
CA ARG A 578 27.43 6.42 9.04
C ARG A 578 27.32 6.00 10.51
N ILE A 579 26.31 6.46 11.24
CA ILE A 579 25.96 5.92 12.58
C ILE A 579 24.51 5.43 12.60
N ARG A 580 24.26 4.20 13.05
CA ARG A 580 22.90 3.70 13.24
C ARG A 580 22.51 3.77 14.71
N LEU A 581 21.47 4.56 14.98
CA LEU A 581 20.93 4.77 16.31
C LEU A 581 19.50 4.28 16.38
N ASP A 582 19.15 3.63 17.47
CA ASP A 582 17.78 3.55 17.95
C ASP A 582 17.58 4.69 18.95
N PHE A 583 16.57 5.52 18.74
CA PHE A 583 16.32 6.67 19.59
C PHE A 583 14.83 6.91 19.76
N PHE A 584 14.50 7.61 20.82
CA PHE A 584 13.20 8.21 20.99
C PHE A 584 13.32 9.69 21.38
N ILE A 585 12.31 10.47 21.01
CA ILE A 585 12.16 11.86 21.43
C ILE A 585 10.71 12.09 21.85
N CYS A 586 10.50 12.78 22.97
CA CYS A 586 9.18 13.13 23.46
C CYS A 586 9.20 14.42 24.29
N ASN A 587 8.02 14.97 24.54
CA ASN A 587 7.86 16.13 25.42
C ASN A 587 8.18 15.76 26.88
N PHE A 588 8.54 16.76 27.69
CA PHE A 588 8.98 16.55 29.09
C PHE A 588 7.95 15.85 30.00
N ASP A 589 6.67 15.94 29.67
CA ASP A 589 5.55 15.32 30.37
C ASP A 589 5.31 13.86 29.96
N LEU A 590 6.12 13.33 29.04
CA LEU A 590 5.99 11.99 28.46
C LEU A 590 4.64 11.75 27.78
N GLU A 591 4.00 12.81 27.25
CA GLU A 591 2.74 12.69 26.50
C GLU A 591 2.88 11.65 25.38
N PRO A 592 2.10 10.54 25.38
CA PRO A 592 2.24 9.45 24.40
C PRO A 592 2.16 9.93 22.94
N GLN A 593 1.33 10.92 22.65
CA GLN A 593 1.19 11.44 21.29
C GLN A 593 2.36 12.34 20.86
N SER A 594 3.21 12.80 21.77
CA SER A 594 4.49 13.46 21.43
C SER A 594 5.63 12.46 21.22
N TYR A 595 5.40 11.16 21.50
CA TYR A 595 6.45 10.15 21.58
C TYR A 595 6.79 9.58 20.21
N LEU A 596 8.03 9.82 19.78
CA LEU A 596 8.60 9.31 18.54
C LEU A 596 9.62 8.21 18.84
N VAL A 597 9.53 7.06 18.16
CA VAL A 597 10.52 5.98 18.25
C VAL A 597 11.04 5.61 16.88
N HIS A 598 12.36 5.65 16.71
CA HIS A 598 12.95 5.34 15.43
C HIS A 598 14.35 4.71 15.52
N SER A 599 14.59 3.75 14.62
CA SER A 599 15.94 3.29 14.32
C SER A 599 16.37 3.91 13.00
N ARG A 600 17.36 4.80 13.03
CA ARG A 600 17.84 5.50 11.84
C ARG A 600 19.34 5.39 11.67
N LYS A 601 19.72 5.20 10.41
CA LYS A 601 21.08 5.41 9.94
C LYS A 601 21.26 6.90 9.63
N PHE A 602 21.94 7.62 10.49
CA PHE A 602 22.33 9.00 10.27
C PHE A 602 23.57 9.01 9.37
N ILE A 603 23.43 9.64 8.21
CA ILE A 603 24.46 9.84 7.19
C ILE A 603 24.31 11.28 6.75
N MET A 604 25.38 12.07 6.77
CA MET A 604 25.33 13.39 6.14
C MET A 604 25.06 13.20 4.64
N PRO A 605 24.03 13.85 4.07
CA PRO A 605 23.35 15.07 4.54
C PRO A 605 21.94 14.87 5.13
N LYS A 606 21.44 13.64 5.30
CA LYS A 606 20.10 13.36 5.91
C LYS A 606 20.18 13.31 7.44
N ALA A 607 20.96 14.22 8.02
CA ALA A 607 21.39 14.21 9.42
C ALA A 607 20.29 14.60 10.42
N SER A 608 19.09 14.93 9.96
CA SER A 608 17.95 15.32 10.80
C SER A 608 16.80 14.35 10.60
N TYR A 609 16.24 13.83 11.69
CA TYR A 609 14.96 13.10 11.68
C TYR A 609 13.99 13.76 12.63
N GLY A 610 12.81 14.08 12.12
CA GLY A 610 11.75 14.68 12.91
C GLY A 610 10.38 14.23 12.45
N ILE A 611 9.39 14.62 13.25
CA ILE A 611 7.98 14.34 13.04
C ILE A 611 7.18 15.63 13.23
N PHE A 612 6.08 15.73 12.49
CA PHE A 612 5.06 16.76 12.66
C PHE A 612 4.13 16.33 13.80
N LEU A 613 3.99 17.17 14.80
CA LEU A 613 3.13 16.96 15.95
C LEU A 613 2.07 18.06 15.98
N ASP A 614 0.84 17.71 16.30
CA ASP A 614 -0.15 18.73 16.64
C ASP A 614 0.36 19.49 17.87
N LYS A 615 0.43 20.83 17.76
CA LYS A 615 0.98 21.73 18.77
C LYS A 615 0.34 21.55 20.15
N THR A 616 -0.88 21.05 20.21
CA THR A 616 -1.60 20.79 21.46
C THR A 616 -0.98 19.62 22.27
N HIS A 617 -0.07 18.85 21.69
CA HIS A 617 0.69 17.78 22.36
C HIS A 617 2.11 18.20 22.75
N ILE A 618 2.51 19.44 22.46
CA ILE A 618 3.77 20.02 22.90
C ILE A 618 3.47 21.15 23.88
N ALA A 619 3.79 20.94 25.15
CA ALA A 619 3.65 21.97 26.17
C ALA A 619 4.99 22.68 26.42
N ALA A 620 4.94 23.98 26.72
CA ALA A 620 6.08 24.67 27.29
C ALA A 620 6.29 24.18 28.74
N TYR A 621 7.54 23.85 29.08
CA TYR A 621 7.94 23.48 30.43
C TYR A 621 7.82 24.66 31.42
N SER A 622 8.21 25.86 30.97
CA SER A 622 8.04 27.09 31.74
C SER A 622 7.66 28.25 30.83
N THR A 623 6.76 29.09 31.35
CA THR A 623 6.34 30.35 30.74
C THR A 623 6.71 31.56 31.61
N ASP A 624 7.45 31.33 32.71
CA ASP A 624 7.74 32.34 33.74
C ASP A 624 8.90 33.26 33.36
N ASP A 625 9.67 32.93 32.32
CA ASP A 625 10.74 33.77 31.79
C ASP A 625 10.13 34.89 30.94
N ASP A 626 10.43 36.16 31.24
CA ASP A 626 9.73 37.32 30.66
C ASP A 626 9.83 37.37 29.12
N ASP A 627 10.93 36.86 28.54
CA ASP A 627 11.21 36.98 27.11
C ASP A 627 11.01 35.68 26.31
N PHE A 628 11.02 34.51 26.96
CA PHE A 628 11.05 33.20 26.28
C PHE A 628 10.05 32.17 26.82
N LEU A 629 9.51 31.35 25.92
CA LEU A 629 8.91 30.06 26.22
C LEU A 629 10.03 29.00 26.27
N LYS A 630 10.08 28.21 27.33
CA LYS A 630 11.06 27.13 27.49
C LYS A 630 10.40 25.79 27.20
N PHE A 631 10.87 25.11 26.18
CA PHE A 631 10.49 23.74 25.85
C PHE A 631 11.58 22.78 26.31
N LYS A 632 11.18 21.62 26.83
CA LYS A 632 12.10 20.55 27.23
C LYS A 632 11.70 19.27 26.51
N PHE A 633 12.66 18.67 25.81
CA PHE A 633 12.49 17.40 25.13
C PHE A 633 13.35 16.33 25.77
N VAL A 634 12.78 15.15 25.99
CA VAL A 634 13.51 13.98 26.45
C VAL A 634 13.98 13.22 25.22
N VAL A 635 15.28 13.00 25.11
CA VAL A 635 15.90 12.24 24.03
C VAL A 635 16.58 11.00 24.62
N GLY A 636 16.06 9.82 24.31
CA GLY A 636 16.73 8.57 24.63
C GLY A 636 17.47 8.03 23.42
N MET A 637 18.72 7.61 23.58
CA MET A 637 19.53 7.10 22.47
C MET A 637 20.25 5.80 22.83
N LYS A 638 20.29 4.87 21.87
CA LYS A 638 21.03 3.61 21.94
C LYS A 638 21.76 3.38 20.61
N LYS A 639 23.06 3.10 20.69
CA LYS A 639 23.89 2.78 19.51
C LYS A 639 23.60 1.35 19.07
N VAL A 640 23.25 1.16 17.79
CA VAL A 640 22.92 -0.17 17.22
C VAL A 640 24.12 -0.75 16.49
N GLU A 641 24.70 -0.01 15.56
CA GLU A 641 25.82 -0.46 14.71
C GLU A 641 26.79 0.69 14.42
N GLU A 642 28.08 0.37 14.30
CA GLU A 642 29.16 1.27 13.89
C GLU A 642 29.87 0.69 12.66
N GLU A 643 29.78 1.38 11.53
CA GLU A 643 30.61 1.07 10.36
C GLU A 643 31.78 2.05 10.34
N PRO A 644 33.02 1.63 10.66
CA PRO A 644 34.16 2.52 10.59
C PRO A 644 34.36 3.00 9.16
N PHE A 645 34.65 4.29 8.99
CA PHE A 645 35.13 4.83 7.72
C PHE A 645 36.42 4.09 7.35
N LYS A 646 36.50 3.63 6.10
CA LYS A 646 37.76 3.16 5.52
C LYS A 646 38.38 4.33 4.76
N PRO A 647 39.30 5.10 5.35
CA PRO A 647 39.99 6.15 4.62
C PRO A 647 40.84 5.49 3.53
N PHE A 648 40.64 5.89 2.29
CA PHE A 648 41.69 5.76 1.28
C PHE A 648 42.43 7.09 1.24
N ASN A 649 43.41 7.23 2.14
CA ASN A 649 44.35 8.34 2.12
C ASN A 649 45.31 8.15 0.95
N ASN A 650 45.16 9.00 -0.07
CA ASN A 650 46.24 9.70 -0.78
C ASN A 650 45.61 10.51 -1.91
N ILE A 651 45.36 11.80 -1.65
CA ILE A 651 45.00 12.77 -2.68
C ILE A 651 46.09 13.83 -2.71
N GLU A 652 46.83 13.88 -3.82
CA GLU A 652 47.67 15.00 -4.16
C GLU A 652 46.78 16.12 -4.70
N MET A 653 46.76 17.26 -3.99
CA MET A 653 46.15 18.50 -4.48
C MET A 653 46.94 18.99 -5.70
N PHE A 654 46.33 19.00 -6.88
CA PHE A 654 47.04 19.46 -8.08
C PHE A 654 46.84 20.93 -8.45
N HIS A 655 45.88 21.69 -7.91
CA HIS A 655 45.74 23.10 -8.29
C HIS A 655 45.16 24.01 -7.20
N VAL A 656 45.99 24.95 -6.75
CA VAL A 656 45.58 26.24 -6.16
C VAL A 656 46.07 27.31 -7.13
N GLY A 657 45.15 28.02 -7.79
CA GLY A 657 45.51 29.17 -8.62
C GLY A 657 44.46 29.55 -9.65
N ARG A 658 44.33 30.87 -9.88
CA ARG A 658 43.61 31.44 -11.03
C ARG A 658 44.20 30.84 -12.30
N LYS A 659 43.45 29.98 -12.98
CA LYS A 659 43.68 29.76 -14.40
C LYS A 659 43.21 31.04 -15.10
N GLU A 660 44.15 31.72 -15.73
CA GLU A 660 43.85 32.83 -16.63
C GLU A 660 42.71 32.40 -17.54
N SER A 661 41.70 33.25 -17.64
CA SER A 661 40.56 33.17 -18.56
C SER A 661 41.00 33.35 -20.02
N SER A 662 42.08 32.67 -20.42
CA SER A 662 42.76 32.72 -21.71
C SER A 662 42.84 31.36 -22.40
N SER A 663 42.44 30.24 -21.76
CA SER A 663 42.20 28.98 -22.49
C SER A 663 40.77 28.94 -23.03
N THR A 664 40.62 29.37 -24.28
CA THR A 664 39.43 29.34 -25.13
C THR A 664 38.80 27.94 -25.21
N ASN A 665 37.79 27.63 -24.37
CA ASN A 665 36.73 26.63 -24.61
C ASN A 665 35.71 26.52 -23.44
N TYR A 666 35.46 27.56 -22.65
CA TYR A 666 34.31 27.53 -21.74
C TYR A 666 33.01 27.73 -22.54
N PRO A 667 31.92 27.04 -22.17
CA PRO A 667 30.67 27.20 -22.88
C PRO A 667 30.10 28.62 -22.71
N PRO A 668 29.29 29.10 -23.67
CA PRO A 668 28.70 30.45 -23.63
C PRO A 668 27.96 30.77 -22.33
N ILE A 669 27.36 29.76 -21.68
CA ILE A 669 26.65 29.92 -20.41
C ILE A 669 27.58 30.34 -19.24
N VAL A 670 28.81 29.85 -19.21
CA VAL A 670 29.80 30.21 -18.17
C VAL A 670 30.26 31.65 -18.38
N HIS A 671 30.48 32.06 -19.64
CA HIS A 671 30.80 33.46 -19.98
C HIS A 671 29.67 34.41 -19.59
N ARG A 672 28.42 34.03 -19.87
CA ARG A 672 27.24 34.79 -19.46
C ARG A 672 27.14 34.90 -17.93
N TRP A 673 27.33 33.81 -17.20
CA TRP A 673 27.28 33.87 -15.72
C TRP A 673 28.40 34.71 -15.14
N ALA A 674 29.60 34.67 -15.73
CA ALA A 674 30.72 35.51 -15.30
C ALA A 674 30.43 37.01 -15.47
N THR A 675 29.53 37.40 -16.38
CA THR A 675 29.05 38.79 -16.50
C THR A 675 27.91 39.13 -15.55
N GLU A 676 27.17 38.13 -15.05
CA GLU A 676 25.97 38.33 -14.20
C GLU A 676 26.25 38.14 -12.70
N PHE A 677 27.23 37.30 -12.32
CA PHE A 677 27.45 36.85 -10.95
C PHE A 677 28.94 36.59 -10.66
N PRO A 678 29.40 36.72 -9.40
CA PRO A 678 30.69 36.20 -8.98
C PRO A 678 30.77 34.69 -9.24
N LEU A 679 31.85 34.24 -9.89
CA LEU A 679 31.97 32.89 -10.41
C LEU A 679 33.23 32.18 -9.90
N SER A 680 33.10 30.89 -9.57
CA SER A 680 34.19 30.02 -9.11
C SER A 680 34.14 28.69 -9.85
N ILE A 681 35.25 28.25 -10.44
CA ILE A 681 35.31 27.01 -11.24
C ILE A 681 36.35 26.08 -10.62
N HIS A 682 35.98 24.82 -10.44
CA HIS A 682 36.79 23.77 -9.84
C HIS A 682 36.76 22.52 -10.72
N THR A 683 37.91 21.86 -10.88
CA THR A 683 37.98 20.53 -11.49
C THR A 683 38.13 19.50 -10.37
N LEU A 684 37.21 18.55 -10.33
CA LEU A 684 37.06 17.55 -9.29
C LEU A 684 37.36 16.17 -9.88
N THR A 685 38.09 15.36 -9.13
CA THR A 685 38.44 13.99 -9.54
C THR A 685 37.85 13.00 -8.55
N PHE A 686 37.13 12.00 -9.05
CA PHE A 686 36.58 10.89 -8.25
C PHE A 686 37.26 9.60 -8.65
N ARG A 687 37.72 8.81 -7.68
CA ARG A 687 38.33 7.49 -7.93
C ARG A 687 37.48 6.41 -7.28
N VAL A 688 36.88 5.56 -8.11
CA VAL A 688 35.96 4.51 -7.68
C VAL A 688 36.65 3.16 -7.86
N SER A 689 36.80 2.39 -6.78
CA SER A 689 37.26 1.00 -6.90
C SER A 689 36.19 0.17 -7.63
N PRO A 690 36.56 -0.76 -8.54
CA PRO A 690 35.61 -1.71 -9.13
C PRO A 690 34.75 -2.45 -8.09
N ASP A 691 35.31 -2.71 -6.89
CA ASP A 691 34.63 -3.42 -5.80
C ASP A 691 33.62 -2.54 -5.02
N ASN A 692 33.62 -1.22 -5.23
CA ASN A 692 32.77 -0.25 -4.53
C ASN A 692 31.93 0.58 -5.51
N ILE A 693 31.64 0.02 -6.68
CA ILE A 693 30.95 0.68 -7.79
C ILE A 693 29.49 1.06 -7.44
N ASP A 694 28.95 0.48 -6.38
CA ASP A 694 27.63 0.71 -5.79
C ASP A 694 27.62 1.80 -4.70
N ARG A 695 28.77 2.41 -4.39
CA ARG A 695 28.90 3.40 -3.31
C ARG A 695 29.02 4.83 -3.83
N CYS A 696 28.67 5.77 -2.97
CA CYS A 696 28.89 7.20 -3.18
C CYS A 696 30.38 7.54 -2.97
N CYS A 697 30.96 8.33 -3.87
CA CYS A 697 32.33 8.81 -3.78
C CYS A 697 32.34 10.33 -3.67
N TYR A 698 33.04 10.87 -2.68
CA TYR A 698 33.13 12.30 -2.44
C TYR A 698 34.42 12.89 -3.04
N SER A 699 34.35 14.12 -3.50
CA SER A 699 35.52 14.93 -3.84
C SER A 699 36.11 15.52 -2.57
N ASP A 700 37.36 15.99 -2.67
CA ASP A 700 37.90 16.90 -1.68
C ASP A 700 37.03 18.14 -1.49
N LYS A 701 37.15 18.73 -0.30
CA LYS A 701 36.53 20.01 -0.01
C LYS A 701 37.24 21.11 -0.80
N PHE A 702 36.47 21.97 -1.45
CA PHE A 702 36.97 23.15 -2.15
C PHE A 702 36.25 24.40 -1.64
N THR A 703 36.95 25.54 -1.65
CA THR A 703 36.39 26.80 -1.13
C THR A 703 35.86 27.65 -2.27
N ALA A 704 34.61 28.09 -2.16
CA ALA A 704 33.99 29.06 -3.05
C ALA A 704 33.18 30.07 -2.22
N PHE A 705 33.33 31.36 -2.52
CA PHE A 705 32.58 32.45 -1.87
C PHE A 705 32.70 32.49 -0.33
N GLY A 706 33.83 32.04 0.22
CA GLY A 706 34.06 31.94 1.67
C GLY A 706 33.45 30.70 2.33
N ALA A 707 32.75 29.86 1.57
CA ALA A 707 32.15 28.60 2.03
C ALA A 707 32.94 27.39 1.51
N LYS A 708 32.95 26.29 2.28
CA LYS A 708 33.55 25.02 1.86
C LYS A 708 32.48 24.14 1.24
N PHE A 709 32.71 23.69 0.02
CA PHE A 709 31.86 22.75 -0.69
C PHE A 709 32.58 21.42 -0.91
N SER A 710 31.83 20.35 -1.14
CA SER A 710 32.34 19.07 -1.64
C SER A 710 31.32 18.52 -2.64
N ALA A 711 31.77 17.85 -3.68
CA ALA A 711 30.86 17.14 -4.57
C ALA A 711 30.83 15.65 -4.25
N CYS A 712 29.72 14.98 -4.54
CA CYS A 712 29.67 13.52 -4.54
C CYS A 712 29.23 13.01 -5.89
N PHE A 713 29.89 11.96 -6.32
CA PHE A 713 29.53 11.17 -7.48
C PHE A 713 28.98 9.83 -7.01
N ASN A 714 27.72 9.56 -7.32
CA ASN A 714 27.15 8.23 -7.20
C ASN A 714 27.10 7.60 -8.58
N HIS A 715 27.86 6.53 -8.75
CA HIS A 715 28.02 5.89 -10.04
C HIS A 715 26.73 5.22 -10.52
N LEU A 716 25.97 4.51 -9.66
CA LEU A 716 24.71 3.83 -10.01
C LEU A 716 23.45 4.71 -9.88
N GLY A 717 23.63 6.00 -9.54
CA GLY A 717 22.55 6.88 -9.16
C GLY A 717 22.01 6.55 -7.76
N VAL A 718 21.43 7.55 -7.08
CA VAL A 718 20.66 7.25 -5.86
C VAL A 718 19.31 6.71 -6.32
N ALA A 719 18.85 5.63 -5.69
CA ALA A 719 17.63 4.87 -5.96
C ALA A 719 16.31 5.67 -5.81
N ASN A 720 16.23 6.86 -6.40
CA ASN A 720 15.08 7.75 -6.30
C ASN A 720 14.73 8.25 -7.70
N LYS A 721 13.66 7.68 -8.27
CA LYS A 721 12.75 8.29 -9.26
C LYS A 721 13.00 8.25 -10.79
N VAL A 722 13.97 7.53 -11.38
CA VAL A 722 14.07 7.49 -12.87
C VAL A 722 14.26 6.06 -13.40
N LYS A 723 13.39 5.67 -14.35
CA LYS A 723 13.24 4.30 -14.89
C LYS A 723 14.44 3.73 -15.67
N ASP A 724 15.48 4.52 -15.97
CA ASP A 724 16.65 4.09 -16.77
C ASP A 724 17.96 4.12 -15.97
N PHE A 725 18.07 3.24 -14.96
CA PHE A 725 19.23 3.15 -14.05
C PHE A 725 20.53 2.66 -14.71
N ARG A 726 20.49 2.13 -15.94
CA ARG A 726 21.69 1.61 -16.59
C ARG A 726 22.52 2.67 -17.32
N GLU A 727 21.96 3.88 -17.52
CA GLU A 727 22.57 4.91 -18.36
C GLU A 727 22.93 6.21 -17.63
N ASN A 728 22.53 6.39 -16.36
CA ASN A 728 22.71 7.65 -15.63
C ASN A 728 23.49 7.48 -14.31
N SER A 729 24.34 8.45 -13.99
CA SER A 729 25.01 8.64 -12.69
C SER A 729 24.41 9.86 -11.98
N SER A 730 24.76 10.12 -10.72
CA SER A 730 24.28 11.32 -10.00
C SER A 730 25.43 12.12 -9.41
N LEU A 731 25.40 13.43 -9.62
CA LEU A 731 26.32 14.39 -9.01
C LEU A 731 25.58 15.22 -7.98
N TYR A 732 26.22 15.38 -6.82
CA TYR A 732 25.74 16.17 -5.70
C TYR A 732 26.75 17.27 -5.44
N LEU A 733 26.28 18.47 -5.13
CA LEU A 733 27.08 19.53 -4.53
C LEU A 733 26.62 19.70 -3.09
N TYR A 734 27.56 19.65 -2.16
CA TYR A 734 27.33 19.79 -0.74
C TYR A 734 27.99 21.04 -0.23
N LEU A 735 27.28 21.78 0.61
CA LEU A 735 27.88 22.81 1.45
C LEU A 735 28.33 22.15 2.76
N CYS A 736 29.64 22.13 2.98
CA CYS A 736 30.29 21.52 4.15
C CYS A 736 30.53 22.51 5.30
N SER A 737 30.21 23.78 5.12
CA SER A 737 30.42 24.84 6.11
C SER A 737 29.11 25.49 6.52
N PHE A 738 28.48 24.93 7.56
CA PHE A 738 27.77 25.71 8.57
C PHE A 738 28.60 25.64 9.84
N ASP A 739 29.84 26.12 9.78
CA ASP A 739 30.72 26.07 10.94
C ASP A 739 30.34 27.23 11.86
N TYR A 740 29.38 26.99 12.76
CA TYR A 740 28.94 27.97 13.77
C TYR A 740 30.09 28.42 14.70
N ASN A 741 31.25 27.75 14.66
CA ASN A 741 32.44 28.16 15.41
C ASN A 741 33.31 29.20 14.67
N ASP A 742 33.05 29.49 13.39
CA ASP A 742 33.72 30.55 12.63
C ASP A 742 32.88 31.83 12.67
N LYS A 743 33.08 32.63 13.72
CA LYS A 743 32.36 33.90 13.97
C LYS A 743 32.49 34.92 12.84
N GLU A 744 33.48 34.78 11.94
CA GLU A 744 33.64 35.67 10.79
C GLU A 744 32.86 35.22 9.55
N ASN A 745 32.39 33.96 9.50
CA ASN A 745 31.78 33.36 8.29
C ASN A 745 30.45 32.64 8.52
N GLU A 746 29.77 32.92 9.64
CA GLU A 746 28.48 32.32 9.97
C GLU A 746 27.44 32.56 8.85
N LEU A 747 26.91 31.47 8.29
CA LEU A 747 26.09 31.46 7.08
C LEU A 747 24.67 31.00 7.43
N GLU A 748 23.68 31.88 7.25
CA GLU A 748 22.26 31.51 7.36
C GLU A 748 21.83 30.75 6.08
N SER A 749 22.19 31.31 4.92
CA SER A 749 21.97 30.66 3.63
C SER A 749 22.90 31.16 2.54
N ILE A 750 23.18 30.31 1.55
CA ILE A 750 23.90 30.67 0.33
C ILE A 750 23.19 30.09 -0.89
N LYS A 751 22.87 30.96 -1.84
CA LYS A 751 22.17 30.61 -3.07
C LYS A 751 23.14 30.67 -4.23
N VAL A 752 23.30 29.56 -4.92
CA VAL A 752 24.22 29.44 -6.06
C VAL A 752 23.50 28.88 -7.27
N LYS A 753 23.94 29.29 -8.46
CA LYS A 753 23.79 28.47 -9.67
C LYS A 753 25.05 27.63 -9.81
N ALA A 754 24.89 26.38 -10.21
CA ALA A 754 25.98 25.44 -10.34
C ALA A 754 25.89 24.72 -11.69
N ILE A 755 27.03 24.48 -12.31
CA ILE A 755 27.20 23.64 -13.49
C ILE A 755 28.11 22.49 -13.11
N PHE A 756 27.66 21.26 -13.35
CA PHE A 756 28.56 20.13 -13.52
C PHE A 756 28.78 19.86 -15.01
N ALA A 757 30.00 19.56 -15.39
CA ALA A 757 30.39 19.18 -16.74
C ALA A 757 31.48 18.11 -16.69
N ASN A 758 31.65 17.34 -17.76
CA ASN A 758 32.82 16.47 -17.90
C ASN A 758 34.11 17.29 -18.11
N SER A 759 35.26 16.63 -18.21
CA SER A 759 36.57 17.26 -18.39
C SER A 759 36.64 18.26 -19.55
N ASP A 760 35.88 18.00 -20.62
CA ASP A 760 35.98 18.70 -21.90
C ASP A 760 34.89 19.78 -22.06
N PHE A 761 34.07 19.99 -21.02
CA PHE A 761 32.88 20.83 -21.09
C PHE A 761 31.98 20.46 -22.29
N HIS A 762 31.73 19.17 -22.50
CA HIS A 762 30.81 18.73 -23.55
C HIS A 762 29.41 19.28 -23.29
N THR A 763 28.73 19.84 -24.30
CA THR A 763 27.45 20.54 -24.08
C THR A 763 26.36 19.63 -23.53
N GLU A 764 26.34 18.36 -23.95
CA GLU A 764 25.40 17.36 -23.44
C GLU A 764 25.81 16.79 -22.06
N SER A 765 27.04 17.08 -21.59
CA SER A 765 27.45 16.78 -20.21
C SER A 765 27.03 17.87 -19.22
N PHE A 766 26.59 19.04 -19.72
CA PHE A 766 26.25 20.17 -18.88
C PHE A 766 25.00 19.89 -18.10
N PHE A 767 25.15 20.08 -16.80
CA PHE A 767 24.05 20.04 -15.91
C PHE A 767 24.00 21.32 -15.07
N VAL A 768 22.99 22.15 -15.35
CA VAL A 768 22.77 23.44 -14.70
C VAL A 768 21.70 23.27 -13.61
N PHE A 769 22.03 23.62 -12.38
CA PHE A 769 21.03 23.77 -11.32
C PHE A 769 21.19 25.06 -10.55
N LYS A 770 20.14 25.39 -9.83
CA LYS A 770 20.11 26.47 -8.86
C LYS A 770 19.69 25.87 -7.54
N ASN A 771 20.43 26.16 -6.48
CA ASN A 771 20.09 25.69 -5.16
C ASN A 771 20.30 26.77 -4.11
N THR A 772 19.48 26.74 -3.07
CA THR A 772 19.68 27.53 -1.86
C THR A 772 20.13 26.56 -0.78
N PHE A 773 21.36 26.73 -0.32
CA PHE A 773 21.92 25.95 0.78
C PHE A 773 21.66 26.68 2.09
N HIS A 774 21.09 25.98 3.07
CA HIS A 774 20.88 26.44 4.45
C HIS A 774 20.99 25.23 5.39
N SER A 775 20.86 25.43 6.70
CA SER A 775 20.99 24.37 7.71
C SER A 775 20.18 23.10 7.38
N LEU A 776 18.97 23.26 6.82
CA LEU A 776 18.06 22.16 6.46
C LEU A 776 18.31 21.58 5.05
N ALA A 777 18.99 22.32 4.17
CA ALA A 777 19.20 21.95 2.77
C ALA A 777 20.67 22.10 2.37
N SER A 778 21.57 21.33 2.97
CA SER A 778 23.01 21.40 2.72
C SER A 778 23.46 20.70 1.43
N SER A 779 22.53 20.19 0.61
CA SER A 779 22.82 19.45 -0.62
C SER A 779 21.97 19.87 -1.81
N GLY A 780 22.57 19.92 -2.98
CA GLY A 780 21.89 19.96 -4.28
C GLY A 780 22.27 18.73 -5.09
N ARG A 781 21.29 18.07 -5.70
CA ARG A 781 21.51 16.83 -6.47
C ARG A 781 21.08 16.96 -7.90
N ASN A 782 21.68 16.20 -8.81
CA ASN A 782 21.06 15.90 -10.10
C ASN A 782 21.61 14.65 -10.79
N ALA A 783 20.84 14.14 -11.75
CA ALA A 783 21.21 13.01 -12.60
C ALA A 783 22.00 13.51 -13.82
N VAL A 784 23.05 12.78 -14.18
CA VAL A 784 23.89 13.04 -15.35
C VAL A 784 23.99 11.78 -16.21
N GLN A 785 23.99 11.95 -17.53
CA GLN A 785 24.14 10.83 -18.46
C GLN A 785 25.55 10.26 -18.37
N ARG A 786 25.66 8.99 -17.95
CA ARG A 786 26.93 8.30 -17.70
C ARG A 786 27.80 8.24 -18.96
N ALA A 787 27.18 8.17 -20.14
CA ALA A 787 27.86 8.13 -21.43
C ALA A 787 28.85 9.30 -21.65
N TYR A 788 28.60 10.46 -21.05
CA TYR A 788 29.45 11.65 -21.18
C TYR A 788 30.49 11.80 -20.06
N TYR A 789 30.43 10.97 -19.03
CA TYR A 789 31.36 10.93 -17.90
C TYR A 789 32.10 9.59 -17.89
N GLN A 790 32.72 9.23 -19.01
CA GLN A 790 33.42 7.96 -19.13
C GLN A 790 34.65 7.94 -18.22
N PRO A 791 34.78 6.93 -17.33
CA PRO A 791 35.93 6.85 -16.46
C PRO A 791 37.18 6.40 -17.23
N LYS A 792 38.33 6.86 -16.77
CA LYS A 792 39.61 6.26 -17.13
C LYS A 792 39.96 5.18 -16.12
N LEU A 793 40.24 3.97 -16.58
CA LEU A 793 40.81 2.94 -15.69
C LEU A 793 42.28 3.30 -15.40
N ILE A 794 42.60 3.51 -14.14
CA ILE A 794 43.95 3.81 -13.64
C ILE A 794 44.38 2.77 -12.62
N HIS A 795 45.69 2.67 -12.37
CA HIS A 795 46.22 1.83 -11.31
C HIS A 795 46.92 2.71 -10.27
N VAL A 796 46.49 2.62 -9.02
CA VAL A 796 47.09 3.32 -7.87
C VAL A 796 47.56 2.23 -6.91
N ASP A 797 48.86 2.22 -6.60
CA ASP A 797 49.51 1.21 -5.73
C ASP A 797 49.18 -0.24 -6.13
N GLY A 798 49.15 -0.51 -7.45
CA GLY A 798 48.86 -1.83 -8.01
C GLY A 798 47.38 -2.24 -8.02
N LYS A 799 46.47 -1.37 -7.57
CA LYS A 799 45.02 -1.62 -7.55
C LYS A 799 44.29 -0.82 -8.64
N PRO A 800 43.29 -1.41 -9.32
CA PRO A 800 42.53 -0.74 -10.36
C PRO A 800 41.50 0.24 -9.78
N TYR A 801 41.34 1.41 -10.41
CA TYR A 801 40.31 2.40 -10.09
C TYR A 801 39.73 3.01 -11.37
N PHE A 802 38.43 3.30 -11.35
CA PHE A 802 37.76 4.15 -12.32
C PHE A 802 37.89 5.62 -11.89
N GLU A 803 38.66 6.40 -12.64
CA GLU A 803 38.85 7.84 -12.41
C GLU A 803 37.89 8.65 -13.27
N TYR A 804 37.05 9.46 -12.62
CA TYR A 804 36.12 10.41 -13.24
C TYR A 804 36.63 11.83 -13.02
N VAL A 805 36.63 12.65 -14.06
CA VAL A 805 37.00 14.07 -13.98
C VAL A 805 35.76 14.91 -14.29
N VAL A 806 35.39 15.77 -13.34
CA VAL A 806 34.17 16.57 -13.37
C VAL A 806 34.52 18.01 -13.09
N ASN A 807 34.15 18.92 -13.98
CA ASN A 807 34.22 20.36 -13.73
C ASN A 807 32.95 20.82 -12.99
N CYS A 808 33.13 21.60 -11.93
CA CYS A 808 32.09 22.24 -11.13
C CYS A 808 32.26 23.75 -11.23
N CYS A 809 31.29 24.46 -11.81
CA CYS A 809 31.27 25.92 -11.89
C CYS A 809 30.13 26.44 -11.02
N LEU A 810 30.45 27.28 -10.03
CA LEU A 810 29.50 27.91 -9.12
C LEU A 810 29.40 29.40 -9.43
N ALA A 811 28.20 29.94 -9.46
CA ALA A 811 27.89 31.36 -9.56
C ALA A 811 27.07 31.78 -8.34
N LEU A 812 27.56 32.77 -7.58
CA LEU A 812 26.90 33.25 -6.37
C LEU A 812 25.71 34.13 -6.74
N MET A 813 24.51 33.74 -6.34
CA MET A 813 23.31 34.56 -6.53
C MET A 813 23.01 35.46 -5.34
N SER A 814 23.11 34.91 -4.12
CA SER A 814 22.89 35.65 -2.87
C SER A 814 23.53 34.89 -1.71
N ARG A 815 23.98 35.62 -0.68
CA ARG A 815 24.48 35.07 0.59
C ARG A 815 23.82 35.83 1.73
N LYS A 816 23.35 35.12 2.75
CA LYS A 816 22.90 35.69 4.03
C LYS A 816 23.84 35.21 5.14
N THR A 817 24.36 36.13 5.92
CA THR A 817 25.20 35.86 7.10
C THR A 817 24.39 36.06 8.36
N CYS A 818 24.62 35.25 9.39
CA CYS A 818 23.99 35.47 10.69
C CYS A 818 24.52 36.79 11.28
N HIS A 819 23.62 37.74 11.58
CA HIS A 819 24.01 38.89 12.38
C HIS A 819 23.99 38.48 13.87
N PRO A 820 24.99 38.85 14.69
CA PRO A 820 25.02 38.46 16.10
C PRO A 820 23.87 39.03 16.95
N PHE A 821 23.07 39.95 16.41
CA PHE A 821 21.88 40.48 17.05
C PHE A 821 20.84 40.80 15.97
N GLY A 822 19.65 40.22 16.08
CA GLY A 822 18.58 40.35 15.10
C GLY A 822 18.23 41.81 14.80
N TYR A 823 18.62 42.28 13.62
CA TYR A 823 17.99 43.37 12.87
C TYR A 823 18.23 43.10 11.39
N ASN A 824 17.15 42.90 10.62
CA ASN A 824 17.21 43.03 9.17
C ASN A 824 17.49 44.50 8.85
N ARG A 825 18.74 44.85 8.57
CA ARG A 825 19.03 45.97 7.67
C ARG A 825 19.27 45.37 6.30
N GLU A 826 18.35 45.64 5.37
CA GLU A 826 18.67 45.54 3.96
C GLU A 826 19.83 46.51 3.70
N GLU A 827 21.04 45.99 3.55
CA GLU A 827 22.11 46.73 2.88
C GLU A 827 21.73 46.79 1.40
N ALA A 828 21.07 47.87 1.03
CA ALA A 828 21.20 48.40 -0.31
C ALA A 828 22.65 48.88 -0.45
N GLU A 829 23.50 48.12 -1.14
CA GLU A 829 24.71 48.69 -1.72
C GLU A 829 24.27 49.59 -2.88
N GLU A 830 24.37 50.90 -2.64
CA GLU A 830 24.32 51.94 -3.68
C GLU A 830 25.57 51.83 -4.58
N GLU A 831 25.31 51.81 -5.89
CA GLU A 831 26.20 52.03 -7.07
C GLU A 831 27.38 51.10 -7.38
#